data_AF-A0A7X8ZHB6-F1
#
_entry.id   AF-A0A7X8ZHB6-F1
#
_cell.length_a   1.000
_cell.length_b   1.000
_cell.length_c   1.000
_cell.angle_alpha   90.00
_cell.angle_beta   90.00
_cell.angle_gamma   90.00
#
_symmetry.space_group_name_H-M   'P 1'
#
loop_
_entity.id
_entity.type
_entity.pdbx_description
1 polymer ?
#
loop_
_entity_poly.entity_id
_entity_poly.type
_entity_poly.pdbx_seq_one_letter_code
_entity_poly.pdbx_strand_id
1 'polypeptide(L)'
;MGDHFDNFGSLGDLFPTSELKCRIRGCDNLVQVSGEQAMYNAARGQSGRPDKMCQSCYERFLQLEDREQPCSKPGCSGSWVWNRFQQLEALAYGNYDNPPKGLCEACRQEVREGSDVEQKCRMRGCKNTWVWSSRMQLQSGLDKPPKRLCEECFQTLKTLHDQELPCRIKSCQNSFVWNKYQQLEHLLSGKKLDAPPPRMCEPCFQKFRLLNNSVEPCKISGCSGTWVYNAYEQLERQLACKEGESPAKPSRMCNQCFDFFNNCKDIELNCKNRHCEHKWLWTRGMQLGYRLRNPEGRPPARMCKQCVEKLKSLSTLQEPCSQQGCNGSWNYEPEEQLLDQLAGKRPAAKACKTCQDFLASHESAEISCSQCGTVFLWSSHEQLLHSLGVFDKPQLCANCVGAKMRQITPKEAPKPAPEERFSIRIPQRGAWQNSAVIRDWPPHMNISAIRELEEASLRVLCFGDELTFCSAESEKGWPAMLKKRLQKRYEPEFGRLGLINVGMPGSNTALSIRRFERDVLPFEPHLLIFSFAFSDTFMLDRHERAQAAEALARLSEDFEQLLRQFEKLPPLCRLLCWLPNPIFPQKEQIIDADWRERGNLDLPLLEFYESLLRQMRQKCQSAGLNCLEGRTLFEIGGRQTALKWMQNWYLPNEIGQNSFAGWFENIIQRENLLQPREEN
;
A
#
# COMPACT_ATOMS: atom_id res chain seq x y z
N MET A 1 117.79 -52.29 -24.22
CA MET A 1 116.93 -51.60 -23.24
C MET A 1 115.73 -51.12 -24.03
N GLY A 2 114.61 -51.82 -23.90
CA GLY A 2 113.35 -51.43 -24.53
C GLY A 2 112.63 -50.51 -23.56
N ASP A 3 112.38 -49.28 -23.99
CA ASP A 3 111.61 -48.31 -23.22
C ASP A 3 110.12 -48.61 -23.34
N HIS A 4 109.51 -48.69 -22.16
CA HIS A 4 108.11 -48.99 -21.87
C HIS A 4 107.17 -47.99 -22.54
N PHE A 5 106.34 -48.48 -23.47
CA PHE A 5 105.07 -47.84 -23.82
C PHE A 5 104.06 -48.17 -22.72
N ASP A 6 103.94 -47.29 -21.72
CA ASP A 6 102.85 -47.39 -20.75
C ASP A 6 101.58 -46.72 -21.30
N ASN A 7 100.65 -47.60 -21.68
CA ASN A 7 99.19 -47.47 -21.56
C ASN A 7 98.59 -46.04 -21.73
N PHE A 8 98.07 -45.75 -22.92
CA PHE A 8 96.98 -44.78 -23.06
C PHE A 8 95.77 -45.30 -22.25
N GLY A 9 95.56 -44.71 -21.08
CA GLY A 9 94.35 -44.91 -20.28
C GLY A 9 93.10 -44.65 -21.12
N SER A 10 92.10 -45.51 -20.95
CA SER A 10 90.81 -45.43 -21.64
C SER A 10 90.18 -44.05 -21.41
N LEU A 11 89.52 -43.50 -22.43
CA LEU A 11 88.74 -42.24 -22.38
C LEU A 11 87.72 -42.16 -21.22
N GLY A 12 87.43 -43.29 -20.55
CA GLY A 12 86.62 -43.37 -19.34
C GLY A 12 87.27 -42.82 -18.06
N ASP A 13 88.59 -42.66 -18.00
CA ASP A 13 89.31 -42.20 -16.79
C ASP A 13 89.22 -40.67 -16.55
N LEU A 14 88.64 -39.93 -17.49
CA LEU A 14 88.51 -38.46 -17.43
C LEU A 14 87.19 -37.96 -16.80
N PHE A 15 86.27 -38.84 -16.43
CA PHE A 15 84.95 -38.45 -15.91
C PHE A 15 84.70 -39.00 -14.49
N PRO A 16 84.32 -38.16 -13.50
CA PRO A 16 84.13 -38.58 -12.12
C PRO A 16 82.99 -39.59 -11.99
N THR A 17 83.19 -40.60 -11.15
CA THR A 17 82.17 -41.57 -10.73
C THR A 17 80.95 -40.84 -10.19
N SER A 18 79.77 -41.17 -10.71
CA SER A 18 78.50 -40.55 -10.32
C SER A 18 77.71 -41.49 -9.42
N GLU A 19 77.16 -40.98 -8.31
CA GLU A 19 76.32 -41.75 -7.40
C GLU A 19 74.84 -41.58 -7.77
N LEU A 20 74.16 -42.69 -8.05
CA LEU A 20 72.74 -42.70 -8.44
C LEU A 20 71.95 -43.61 -7.50
N LYS A 21 70.68 -43.27 -7.21
CA LYS A 21 69.80 -44.09 -6.36
C LYS A 21 69.53 -45.46 -7.00
N CYS A 22 69.46 -46.51 -6.20
CA CYS A 22 69.12 -47.87 -6.65
C CYS A 22 67.82 -47.90 -7.50
N ARG A 23 67.77 -48.78 -8.49
CA ARG A 23 66.59 -49.01 -9.34
C ARG A 23 65.33 -49.44 -8.57
N ILE A 24 65.49 -50.13 -7.45
CA ILE A 24 64.38 -50.68 -6.67
C ILE A 24 63.65 -49.57 -5.94
N ARG A 25 62.34 -49.44 -6.21
CA ARG A 25 61.48 -48.46 -5.54
C ARG A 25 61.43 -48.77 -4.04
N GLY A 26 61.73 -47.79 -3.21
CA GLY A 26 61.80 -47.93 -1.74
C GLY A 26 63.20 -48.23 -1.19
N CYS A 27 64.20 -48.45 -2.04
CA CYS A 27 65.59 -48.61 -1.61
C CYS A 27 66.34 -47.28 -1.71
N ASP A 28 66.88 -46.79 -0.59
CA ASP A 28 67.64 -45.53 -0.53
C ASP A 28 69.16 -45.72 -0.76
N ASN A 29 69.61 -46.93 -1.08
CA ASN A 29 71.03 -47.20 -1.34
C ASN A 29 71.51 -46.53 -2.65
N LEU A 30 72.75 -46.04 -2.63
CA LEU A 30 73.41 -45.43 -3.79
C LEU A 30 74.25 -46.46 -4.55
N VAL A 31 74.29 -46.31 -5.87
CA VAL A 31 75.06 -47.14 -6.80
C VAL A 31 76.07 -46.24 -7.50
N GLN A 32 77.34 -46.62 -7.47
CA GLN A 32 78.38 -45.92 -8.21
C GLN A 32 78.37 -46.36 -9.68
N VAL A 33 78.32 -45.38 -10.58
CA VAL A 33 78.31 -45.60 -12.03
C VAL A 33 79.50 -44.85 -12.65
N SER A 34 80.20 -45.50 -13.58
CA SER A 34 81.31 -44.88 -14.31
C SER A 34 80.80 -43.69 -15.16
N GLY A 35 81.66 -42.69 -15.38
CA GLY A 35 81.28 -41.46 -16.09
C GLY A 35 80.79 -41.70 -17.53
N GLU A 36 81.34 -42.71 -18.22
CA GLU A 36 80.90 -43.13 -19.56
C GLU A 36 79.45 -43.64 -19.57
N GLN A 37 79.06 -44.41 -18.55
CA GLN A 37 77.72 -44.98 -18.45
C GLN A 37 76.68 -43.96 -17.96
N ALA A 38 77.11 -42.95 -17.19
CA ALA A 38 76.28 -41.80 -16.85
C ALA A 38 75.91 -40.98 -18.10
N MET A 39 76.86 -40.76 -19.02
CA MET A 39 76.58 -40.10 -20.32
C MET A 39 75.64 -40.91 -21.21
N TYR A 40 75.83 -42.24 -21.29
CA TYR A 40 74.94 -43.11 -22.08
C TYR A 40 73.48 -43.01 -21.64
N ASN A 41 73.23 -42.96 -20.32
CA ASN A 41 71.88 -42.83 -19.76
C ASN A 41 71.29 -41.43 -19.99
N ALA A 42 72.11 -40.38 -19.90
CA ALA A 42 71.70 -39.00 -20.20
C ALA A 42 71.32 -38.83 -21.69
N ALA A 43 72.07 -39.44 -22.61
CA ALA A 43 71.80 -39.40 -24.05
C ALA A 43 70.47 -40.08 -24.44
N ARG A 44 70.00 -41.06 -23.65
CA ARG A 44 68.68 -41.72 -23.83
C ARG A 44 67.54 -41.03 -23.08
N GLY A 45 67.76 -39.86 -22.47
CA GLY A 45 66.75 -39.14 -21.68
C GLY A 45 66.38 -39.83 -20.36
N GLN A 46 67.19 -40.77 -19.88
CA GLN A 46 67.01 -41.47 -18.61
C GLN A 46 67.82 -40.80 -17.50
N SER A 47 67.64 -39.50 -17.32
CA SER A 47 68.31 -38.74 -16.27
C SER A 47 67.64 -39.00 -14.91
N GLY A 48 68.18 -39.95 -14.12
CA GLY A 48 67.88 -40.04 -12.69
C GLY A 48 67.65 -41.42 -12.09
N ARG A 49 67.62 -42.50 -12.87
CA ARG A 49 67.62 -43.87 -12.32
C ARG A 49 68.59 -44.75 -13.11
N PRO A 50 69.60 -45.36 -12.46
CA PRO A 50 70.45 -46.34 -13.09
C PRO A 50 69.63 -47.60 -13.36
N ASP A 51 69.88 -48.27 -14.49
CA ASP A 51 69.33 -49.62 -14.73
C ASP A 51 69.86 -50.66 -13.73
N LYS A 52 70.89 -50.30 -12.96
CA LYS A 52 71.59 -51.14 -11.99
C LYS A 52 70.95 -51.10 -10.61
N MET A 53 70.90 -52.26 -9.97
CA MET A 53 70.53 -52.44 -8.57
C MET A 53 71.77 -52.30 -7.69
N CYS A 54 71.63 -51.81 -6.46
CA CYS A 54 72.74 -51.85 -5.49
C CYS A 54 73.07 -53.31 -5.15
N GLN A 55 74.31 -53.54 -4.68
CA GLN A 55 74.81 -54.88 -4.40
C GLN A 55 73.93 -55.65 -3.39
N SER A 56 73.46 -54.97 -2.35
CA SER A 56 72.54 -55.57 -1.36
C SER A 56 71.16 -55.95 -1.94
N CYS A 57 70.62 -55.16 -2.88
CA CYS A 57 69.40 -55.52 -3.58
C CYS A 57 69.62 -56.67 -4.57
N TYR A 58 70.79 -56.71 -5.22
CA TYR A 58 71.14 -57.77 -6.17
C TYR A 58 71.33 -59.13 -5.47
N GLU A 59 72.04 -59.15 -4.34
CA GLU A 59 72.20 -60.36 -3.51
C GLU A 59 70.85 -60.89 -3.03
N ARG A 60 69.97 -60.00 -2.55
CA ARG A 60 68.60 -60.38 -2.17
C ARG A 60 67.77 -60.87 -3.36
N PHE A 61 67.90 -60.26 -4.53
CA PHE A 61 67.20 -60.70 -5.74
C PHE A 61 67.55 -62.14 -6.14
N LEU A 62 68.82 -62.54 -5.97
CA LEU A 62 69.27 -63.91 -6.23
C LEU A 62 68.71 -64.93 -5.24
N GLN A 63 68.37 -64.50 -4.02
CA GLN A 63 67.81 -65.35 -2.96
C GLN A 63 66.29 -65.50 -3.03
N LEU A 64 65.61 -64.64 -3.80
CA LEU A 64 64.16 -64.70 -3.96
C LEU A 64 63.82 -65.69 -5.08
N GLU A 65 62.65 -66.30 -4.98
CA GLU A 65 62.01 -67.12 -6.02
C GLU A 65 60.62 -66.56 -6.32
N ASP A 66 60.14 -66.75 -7.54
CA ASP A 66 58.78 -66.32 -7.91
C ASP A 66 57.76 -67.09 -7.06
N ARG A 67 56.82 -66.39 -6.42
CA ARG A 67 55.80 -66.99 -5.54
C ARG A 67 54.43 -66.92 -6.18
N GLU A 68 53.71 -68.04 -6.17
CA GLU A 68 52.30 -68.04 -6.55
C GLU A 68 51.44 -67.50 -5.41
N GLN A 69 50.52 -66.59 -5.73
CA GLN A 69 49.59 -65.98 -4.79
C GLN A 69 48.16 -66.18 -5.27
N PRO A 70 47.18 -66.35 -4.36
CA PRO A 70 45.78 -66.55 -4.74
C PRO A 70 45.22 -65.30 -5.44
N CYS A 71 44.30 -65.52 -6.38
CA CYS A 71 43.58 -64.46 -7.05
C CYS A 71 42.70 -63.68 -6.06
N SER A 72 42.64 -62.35 -6.21
CA SER A 72 41.83 -61.48 -5.36
C SER A 72 40.32 -61.50 -5.65
N LYS A 73 39.88 -62.16 -6.72
CA LYS A 73 38.44 -62.32 -7.05
C LYS A 73 37.81 -63.35 -6.09
N PRO A 74 36.75 -62.98 -5.34
CA PRO A 74 36.04 -63.93 -4.48
C PRO A 74 35.55 -65.14 -5.27
N GLY A 75 35.89 -66.36 -4.83
CA GLY A 75 35.48 -67.62 -5.49
C GLY A 75 36.34 -68.06 -6.68
N CYS A 76 37.42 -67.34 -7.02
CA CYS A 76 38.39 -67.78 -8.04
C CYS A 76 39.49 -68.64 -7.41
N SER A 77 39.73 -69.82 -7.99
CA SER A 77 40.82 -70.74 -7.57
C SER A 77 42.15 -70.49 -8.29
N GLY A 78 42.21 -69.53 -9.21
CA GLY A 78 43.43 -69.22 -9.95
C GLY A 78 44.51 -68.56 -9.10
N SER A 79 45.77 -68.75 -9.47
CA SER A 79 46.92 -68.06 -8.88
C SER A 79 47.48 -67.00 -9.83
N TRP A 80 48.27 -66.08 -9.29
CA TRP A 80 49.07 -65.13 -10.07
C TRP A 80 50.50 -65.12 -9.53
N VAL A 81 51.45 -64.83 -10.42
CA VAL A 81 52.88 -64.86 -10.07
C VAL A 81 53.30 -63.53 -9.47
N TRP A 82 53.65 -63.55 -8.18
CA TRP A 82 54.32 -62.47 -7.51
C TRP A 82 55.82 -62.60 -7.78
N ASN A 83 56.32 -61.82 -8.74
CA ASN A 83 57.69 -62.01 -9.21
C ASN A 83 58.74 -61.51 -8.21
N ARG A 84 59.96 -62.04 -8.32
CA ARG A 84 61.12 -61.67 -7.46
C ARG A 84 61.38 -60.17 -7.38
N PHE A 85 61.10 -59.44 -8.47
CA PHE A 85 61.30 -58.00 -8.52
C PHE A 85 60.30 -57.23 -7.66
N GLN A 86 59.00 -57.59 -7.75
CA GLN A 86 57.93 -57.02 -6.92
C GLN A 86 58.07 -57.42 -5.45
N GLN A 87 58.57 -58.62 -5.19
CA GLN A 87 58.93 -59.09 -3.85
C GLN A 87 60.05 -58.23 -3.24
N LEU A 88 61.06 -57.91 -4.03
CA LEU A 88 62.16 -57.05 -3.60
C LEU A 88 61.73 -55.60 -3.34
N GLU A 89 60.82 -55.06 -4.16
CA GLU A 89 60.20 -53.75 -3.89
C GLU A 89 59.39 -53.78 -2.58
N ALA A 90 58.60 -54.85 -2.33
CA ALA A 90 57.88 -54.99 -1.08
C ALA A 90 58.81 -55.11 0.14
N LEU A 91 59.95 -55.80 0.01
CA LEU A 91 60.99 -55.84 1.05
C LEU A 91 61.59 -54.47 1.33
N ALA A 92 61.84 -53.67 0.28
CA ALA A 92 62.37 -52.32 0.43
C ALA A 92 61.38 -51.39 1.15
N TYR A 93 60.08 -51.58 0.93
CA TYR A 93 59.01 -50.85 1.62
C TYR A 93 58.60 -51.45 2.98
N GLY A 94 59.23 -52.53 3.45
CA GLY A 94 58.89 -53.19 4.71
C GLY A 94 57.54 -53.92 4.71
N ASN A 95 57.00 -54.23 3.54
CA ASN A 95 55.67 -54.84 3.34
C ASN A 95 55.72 -56.25 2.75
N TYR A 96 56.84 -56.96 2.93
CA TYR A 96 57.02 -58.30 2.33
C TYR A 96 56.05 -59.35 2.87
N ASP A 97 55.65 -59.27 4.13
CA ASP A 97 54.73 -60.24 4.72
C ASP A 97 53.29 -60.10 4.20
N ASN A 98 52.98 -59.00 3.50
CA ASN A 98 51.67 -58.70 2.95
C ASN A 98 51.73 -58.66 1.41
N PRO A 99 51.60 -59.80 0.72
CA PRO A 99 51.60 -59.84 -0.74
C PRO A 99 50.45 -58.99 -1.31
N PRO A 100 50.67 -58.25 -2.41
CA PRO A 100 49.65 -57.38 -2.97
C PRO A 100 48.47 -58.19 -3.53
N LYS A 101 47.26 -57.61 -3.50
CA LYS A 101 46.07 -58.24 -4.07
C LYS A 101 46.10 -58.21 -5.60
N GLY A 102 46.65 -59.26 -6.20
CA GLY A 102 46.70 -59.46 -7.65
C GLY A 102 45.48 -60.21 -8.21
N LEU A 103 45.40 -60.26 -9.53
CA LEU A 103 44.42 -61.05 -10.30
C LEU A 103 45.18 -62.07 -11.14
N CYS A 104 44.64 -63.27 -11.30
CA CYS A 104 45.13 -64.26 -12.25
C CYS A 104 44.96 -63.76 -13.69
N GLU A 105 45.62 -64.39 -14.66
CA GLU A 105 45.63 -63.92 -16.05
C GLU A 105 44.23 -63.86 -16.66
N ALA A 106 43.38 -64.87 -16.40
CA ALA A 106 41.97 -64.87 -16.82
C ALA A 106 41.17 -63.70 -16.23
N CYS A 107 41.31 -63.42 -14.94
CA CYS A 107 40.63 -62.29 -14.30
C CYS A 107 41.19 -60.93 -14.75
N ARG A 108 42.47 -60.85 -15.16
CA ARG A 108 43.03 -59.63 -15.77
C ARG A 108 42.44 -59.36 -17.14
N GLN A 109 42.19 -60.42 -17.92
CA GLN A 109 41.52 -60.31 -19.20
C GLN A 109 40.07 -59.85 -19.02
N GLU A 110 39.32 -60.41 -18.05
CA GLU A 110 37.97 -59.93 -17.70
C GLU A 110 37.95 -58.44 -17.32
N VAL A 111 38.95 -57.96 -16.57
CA VAL A 111 39.07 -56.53 -16.23
C VAL A 111 39.29 -55.67 -17.48
N ARG A 112 40.11 -56.12 -18.43
CA ARG A 112 40.41 -55.39 -19.67
C ARG A 112 39.21 -55.32 -20.61
N GLU A 113 38.40 -56.37 -20.63
CA GLU A 113 37.18 -56.46 -21.44
C GLU A 113 35.99 -55.74 -20.79
N GLY A 114 35.96 -55.66 -19.46
CA GLY A 114 34.91 -54.97 -18.71
C GLY A 114 35.04 -53.44 -18.78
N SER A 115 33.89 -52.76 -18.90
CA SER A 115 33.81 -51.30 -18.90
C SER A 115 33.57 -50.73 -17.49
N ASP A 116 34.12 -49.55 -17.24
CA ASP A 116 33.84 -48.79 -16.03
C ASP A 116 32.39 -48.25 -16.04
N VAL A 117 31.70 -48.32 -14.90
CA VAL A 117 30.30 -47.88 -14.78
C VAL A 117 30.19 -46.68 -13.86
N GLU A 118 29.56 -45.61 -14.33
CA GLU A 118 29.26 -44.44 -13.49
C GLU A 118 28.05 -44.68 -12.58
N GLN A 119 28.20 -44.31 -11.30
CA GLN A 119 27.17 -44.50 -10.28
C GLN A 119 26.86 -43.19 -9.56
N LYS A 120 25.59 -42.98 -9.22
CA LYS A 120 25.15 -41.76 -8.52
C LYS A 120 25.71 -41.71 -7.10
N CYS A 121 26.07 -40.50 -6.65
CA CYS A 121 26.44 -40.24 -5.27
C CYS A 121 25.30 -40.60 -4.30
N ARG A 122 25.65 -41.17 -3.13
CA ARG A 122 24.69 -41.48 -2.06
C ARG A 122 24.03 -40.24 -1.44
N MET A 123 24.64 -39.07 -1.50
CA MET A 123 24.11 -37.86 -0.85
C MET A 123 22.84 -37.36 -1.52
N ARG A 124 21.83 -37.04 -0.71
CA ARG A 124 20.61 -36.40 -1.20
C ARG A 124 20.95 -35.02 -1.75
N GLY A 125 20.58 -34.77 -3.02
CA GLY A 125 20.82 -33.49 -3.69
C GLY A 125 22.15 -33.39 -4.45
N CYS A 126 23.06 -34.36 -4.35
CA CYS A 126 24.28 -34.38 -5.16
C CYS A 126 23.98 -34.95 -6.55
N LYS A 127 24.41 -34.26 -7.61
CA LYS A 127 24.27 -34.70 -9.01
C LYS A 127 25.50 -35.46 -9.52
N ASN A 128 26.59 -35.46 -8.78
CA ASN A 128 27.86 -36.04 -9.22
C ASN A 128 27.81 -37.57 -9.17
N THR A 129 28.63 -38.17 -10.03
CA THR A 129 28.82 -39.61 -10.12
C THR A 129 30.17 -40.02 -9.55
N TRP A 130 30.35 -41.32 -9.32
CA TRP A 130 31.64 -41.93 -9.02
C TRP A 130 31.81 -43.16 -9.91
N VAL A 131 33.07 -43.50 -10.19
CA VAL A 131 33.41 -44.57 -11.13
C VAL A 131 33.50 -45.90 -10.37
N TRP A 132 32.61 -46.84 -10.71
CA TRP A 132 32.71 -48.22 -10.29
C TRP A 132 33.53 -49.00 -11.32
N SER A 133 34.84 -49.07 -11.11
CA SER A 133 35.74 -49.64 -12.12
C SER A 133 35.53 -51.13 -12.33
N SER A 134 35.83 -51.62 -13.54
CA SER A 134 35.74 -53.05 -13.90
C SER A 134 36.48 -53.95 -12.90
N ARG A 135 37.65 -53.51 -12.41
CA ARG A 135 38.38 -54.18 -11.32
C ARG A 135 37.61 -54.21 -9.99
N MET A 136 36.95 -53.12 -9.60
CA MET A 136 36.14 -53.07 -8.38
C MET A 136 34.88 -53.92 -8.48
N GLN A 137 34.26 -53.99 -9.67
CA GLN A 137 33.12 -54.87 -9.94
C GLN A 137 33.50 -56.33 -9.66
N LEU A 138 34.59 -56.80 -10.30
CA LEU A 138 35.11 -58.15 -10.13
C LEU A 138 35.57 -58.48 -8.71
N GLN A 139 36.21 -57.55 -8.02
CA GLN A 139 36.66 -57.75 -6.64
C GLN A 139 35.52 -57.71 -5.62
N SER A 140 34.41 -57.01 -5.91
CA SER A 140 33.29 -56.90 -4.97
C SER A 140 32.42 -58.15 -4.93
N GLY A 141 32.32 -58.89 -6.04
CA GLY A 141 31.41 -60.04 -6.16
C GLY A 141 29.93 -59.70 -5.96
N LEU A 142 29.55 -58.42 -5.99
CA LEU A 142 28.18 -57.96 -5.79
C LEU A 142 27.54 -57.64 -7.14
N ASP A 143 26.30 -58.11 -7.34
CA ASP A 143 25.48 -57.75 -8.52
C ASP A 143 25.08 -56.27 -8.55
N LYS A 144 25.22 -55.56 -7.41
CA LYS A 144 24.83 -54.16 -7.26
C LYS A 144 25.98 -53.30 -6.73
N PRO A 145 26.13 -52.08 -7.27
CA PRO A 145 27.16 -51.15 -6.81
C PRO A 145 26.92 -50.73 -5.35
N PRO A 146 27.98 -50.59 -4.54
CA PRO A 146 27.86 -50.12 -3.16
C PRO A 146 27.40 -48.65 -3.09
N LYS A 147 26.61 -48.28 -2.08
CA LYS A 147 26.19 -46.89 -1.86
C LYS A 147 27.36 -46.04 -1.35
N ARG A 148 28.10 -45.38 -2.25
CA ARG A 148 29.26 -44.53 -1.94
C ARG A 148 29.01 -43.05 -2.24
N LEU A 149 29.83 -42.20 -1.62
CA LEU A 149 29.93 -40.78 -1.93
C LEU A 149 30.76 -40.60 -3.20
N CYS A 150 30.50 -39.55 -3.98
CA CYS A 150 31.45 -39.11 -5.00
C CYS A 150 32.72 -38.55 -4.36
N GLU A 151 33.79 -38.45 -5.14
CA GLU A 151 35.09 -37.98 -4.66
C GLU A 151 34.99 -36.61 -4.00
N GLU A 152 34.29 -35.67 -4.63
CA GLU A 152 34.07 -34.32 -4.07
C GLU A 152 33.33 -34.37 -2.73
N CYS A 153 32.21 -35.09 -2.64
CA CYS A 153 31.47 -35.22 -1.39
C CYS A 153 32.30 -35.90 -0.29
N PHE A 154 33.13 -36.87 -0.65
CA PHE A 154 34.00 -37.57 0.29
C PHE A 154 35.10 -36.64 0.83
N GLN A 155 35.72 -35.85 -0.04
CA GLN A 155 36.73 -34.87 0.38
C GLN A 155 36.12 -33.76 1.24
N THR A 156 34.95 -33.22 0.86
CA THR A 156 34.23 -32.25 1.71
C THR A 156 33.83 -32.86 3.05
N LEU A 157 33.39 -34.12 3.11
CA LEU A 157 33.01 -34.75 4.37
C LEU A 157 34.21 -34.94 5.33
N LYS A 158 35.45 -35.02 4.82
CA LYS A 158 36.66 -35.06 5.65
C LYS A 158 36.98 -33.72 6.31
N THR A 159 36.58 -32.60 5.70
CA THR A 159 36.86 -31.26 6.24
C THR A 159 35.81 -30.81 7.26
N LEU A 160 34.62 -31.42 7.24
CA LEU A 160 33.53 -31.11 8.16
C LEU A 160 33.64 -31.87 9.48
N HIS A 161 33.31 -31.20 10.58
CA HIS A 161 33.25 -31.74 11.93
C HIS A 161 31.87 -31.52 12.53
N ASP A 162 31.45 -32.38 13.46
CA ASP A 162 30.16 -32.22 14.12
C ASP A 162 30.18 -30.94 14.99
N GLN A 163 29.10 -30.17 14.92
CA GLN A 163 28.97 -28.89 15.64
C GLN A 163 27.79 -28.94 16.61
N GLU A 164 27.96 -28.38 17.81
CA GLU A 164 26.86 -28.18 18.74
C GLU A 164 26.25 -26.79 18.56
N LEU A 165 24.95 -26.76 18.31
CA LEU A 165 24.21 -25.53 18.08
C LEU A 165 23.09 -25.37 19.10
N PRO A 166 22.74 -24.13 19.48
CA PRO A 166 21.65 -23.90 20.43
C PRO A 166 20.31 -24.34 19.84
N CYS A 167 19.42 -24.84 20.72
CA CYS A 167 18.04 -25.11 20.36
C CYS A 167 17.36 -23.85 19.81
N ARG A 168 16.51 -24.01 18.79
CA ARG A 168 15.69 -22.93 18.22
C ARG A 168 14.76 -22.27 19.25
N ILE A 169 14.33 -23.01 20.27
CA ILE A 169 13.43 -22.51 21.32
C ILE A 169 14.20 -21.56 22.24
N LYS A 170 13.81 -20.27 22.27
CA LYS A 170 14.51 -19.23 23.04
C LYS A 170 14.64 -19.55 24.55
N SER A 171 13.65 -20.23 25.10
CA SER A 171 13.60 -20.59 26.53
C SER A 171 14.33 -21.90 26.85
N CYS A 172 14.92 -22.58 25.87
CA CYS A 172 15.63 -23.84 26.06
C CYS A 172 17.14 -23.61 26.06
N GLN A 173 17.83 -24.12 27.09
CA GLN A 173 19.30 -24.04 27.20
C GLN A 173 20.03 -25.22 26.53
N ASN A 174 19.31 -26.22 26.01
CA ASN A 174 19.91 -27.41 25.41
C ASN A 174 20.46 -27.10 24.01
N SER A 175 21.49 -27.86 23.62
CA SER A 175 22.04 -27.88 22.26
C SER A 175 21.51 -29.07 21.45
N PHE A 176 21.75 -29.04 20.14
CA PHE A 176 21.62 -30.20 19.25
C PHE A 176 22.91 -30.36 18.42
N VAL A 177 23.21 -31.61 18.05
CA VAL A 177 24.38 -31.92 17.23
C VAL A 177 24.03 -31.80 15.76
N TRP A 178 24.65 -30.85 15.07
CA TRP A 178 24.62 -30.73 13.62
C TRP A 178 25.75 -31.54 13.03
N ASN A 179 25.45 -32.77 12.62
CA ASN A 179 26.48 -33.69 12.14
C ASN A 179 27.01 -33.34 10.74
N LYS A 180 28.23 -33.80 10.43
CA LYS A 180 28.92 -33.53 9.15
C LYS A 180 28.14 -33.96 7.90
N TYR A 181 27.29 -34.99 8.00
CA TYR A 181 26.45 -35.42 6.87
C TYR A 181 25.31 -34.42 6.60
N GLN A 182 24.66 -33.92 7.66
CA GLN A 182 23.63 -32.89 7.56
C GLN A 182 24.21 -31.55 7.09
N GLN A 183 25.45 -31.23 7.47
CA GLN A 183 26.19 -30.08 6.96
C GLN A 183 26.45 -30.21 5.46
N LEU A 184 26.88 -31.38 5.00
CA LEU A 184 27.09 -31.65 3.57
C LEU A 184 25.78 -31.54 2.77
N GLU A 185 24.66 -32.07 3.29
CA GLU A 185 23.34 -31.86 2.67
C GLU A 185 22.95 -30.37 2.59
N HIS A 186 23.29 -29.60 3.62
CA HIS A 186 23.04 -28.16 3.64
C HIS A 186 23.85 -27.42 2.57
N LEU A 187 25.14 -27.74 2.43
CA LEU A 187 26.02 -27.23 1.37
C LEU A 187 25.49 -27.57 -0.03
N LEU A 188 25.11 -28.83 -0.25
CA LEU A 188 24.55 -29.29 -1.52
C LEU A 188 23.21 -28.61 -1.86
N SER A 189 22.47 -28.14 -0.87
CA SER A 189 21.26 -27.33 -1.07
C SER A 189 21.54 -25.86 -1.46
N GLY A 190 22.82 -25.49 -1.64
CA GLY A 190 23.24 -24.14 -2.02
C GLY A 190 23.35 -23.15 -0.85
N LYS A 191 23.32 -23.65 0.40
CA LYS A 191 23.38 -22.83 1.61
C LYS A 191 24.77 -22.86 2.24
N LYS A 192 25.18 -21.77 2.87
CA LYS A 192 26.50 -21.62 3.51
C LYS A 192 26.50 -22.21 4.92
N LEU A 193 27.67 -22.66 5.40
CA LEU A 193 27.82 -23.22 6.76
C LEU A 193 27.57 -22.18 7.87
N ASP A 194 27.81 -20.89 7.58
CA ASP A 194 27.63 -19.79 8.54
C ASP A 194 26.16 -19.54 8.92
N ALA A 195 25.21 -20.17 8.22
CA ALA A 195 23.78 -20.02 8.44
C ALA A 195 23.11 -21.37 8.73
N PRO A 196 23.41 -22.00 9.89
CA PRO A 196 22.89 -23.32 10.21
C PRO A 196 21.36 -23.33 10.31
N PRO A 197 20.71 -24.45 9.97
CA PRO A 197 19.26 -24.55 10.04
C PRO A 197 18.77 -24.50 11.50
N PRO A 198 17.74 -23.69 11.83
CA PRO A 198 17.21 -23.63 13.18
C PRO A 198 16.42 -24.90 13.50
N ARG A 199 16.95 -25.74 14.42
CA ARG A 199 16.34 -27.01 14.84
C ARG A 199 16.06 -27.04 16.34
N MET A 200 15.11 -27.88 16.75
CA MET A 200 14.85 -28.16 18.16
C MET A 200 15.83 -29.23 18.66
N CYS A 201 16.21 -29.15 19.94
CA CYS A 201 16.89 -30.25 20.62
C CYS A 201 15.93 -31.45 20.79
N GLU A 202 16.48 -32.65 20.99
CA GLU A 202 15.71 -33.89 21.10
C GLU A 202 14.60 -33.82 22.19
N PRO A 203 14.85 -33.31 23.42
CA PRO A 203 13.79 -33.17 24.42
C PRO A 203 12.66 -32.22 24.00
N CYS A 204 12.99 -31.10 23.35
CA CYS A 204 11.98 -30.17 22.84
C CYS A 204 11.17 -30.79 21.71
N PHE A 205 11.81 -31.55 20.83
CA PHE A 205 11.15 -32.23 19.73
C PHE A 205 10.14 -33.27 20.23
N GLN A 206 10.51 -34.07 21.24
CA GLN A 206 9.58 -35.04 21.84
C GLN A 206 8.36 -34.36 22.48
N LYS A 207 8.55 -33.25 23.20
CA LYS A 207 7.43 -32.46 23.74
C LYS A 207 6.57 -31.84 22.63
N PHE A 208 7.20 -31.30 21.59
CA PHE A 208 6.50 -30.70 20.45
C PHE A 208 5.56 -31.69 19.74
N ARG A 209 5.96 -32.97 19.61
CA ARG A 209 5.14 -34.01 18.98
C ARG A 209 3.83 -34.31 19.71
N LEU A 210 3.74 -33.99 21.00
CA LEU A 210 2.54 -34.19 21.82
C LEU A 210 1.59 -32.98 21.77
N LEU A 211 2.02 -31.85 21.21
CA LEU A 211 1.25 -30.62 21.15
C LEU A 211 0.56 -30.50 19.79
N ASN A 212 -0.71 -30.10 19.82
CA ASN A 212 -1.51 -29.79 18.64
C ASN A 212 -1.95 -28.33 18.68
N ASN A 213 -2.16 -27.73 17.52
CA ASN A 213 -2.69 -26.38 17.44
C ASN A 213 -4.10 -26.34 18.06
N SER A 214 -4.35 -25.40 18.97
CA SER A 214 -5.69 -25.15 19.52
C SER A 214 -6.28 -23.86 18.97
N VAL A 215 -7.60 -23.79 18.92
CA VAL A 215 -8.34 -22.60 18.47
C VAL A 215 -8.95 -21.94 19.70
N GLU A 216 -8.58 -20.70 19.96
CA GLU A 216 -8.98 -19.95 21.16
C GLU A 216 -9.82 -18.71 20.77
N PRO A 217 -10.74 -18.26 21.63
CA PRO A 217 -11.58 -17.10 21.35
C PRO A 217 -10.77 -15.80 21.34
N CYS A 218 -11.24 -14.82 20.56
CA CYS A 218 -10.70 -13.47 20.54
C CYS A 218 -10.86 -12.77 21.91
N LYS A 219 -9.83 -12.02 22.31
CA LYS A 219 -9.83 -11.19 23.53
C LYS A 219 -10.92 -10.11 23.55
N ILE A 220 -11.37 -9.63 22.38
CA ILE A 220 -12.27 -8.48 22.31
C ILE A 220 -13.70 -8.91 22.61
N SER A 221 -14.29 -8.30 23.64
CA SER A 221 -15.69 -8.53 24.04
C SER A 221 -16.64 -8.25 22.85
N GLY A 222 -17.43 -9.26 22.46
CA GLY A 222 -18.37 -9.17 21.34
C GLY A 222 -17.80 -9.59 19.98
N CYS A 223 -16.53 -10.00 19.90
CA CYS A 223 -15.97 -10.60 18.69
C CYS A 223 -16.19 -12.13 18.70
N SER A 224 -16.77 -12.67 17.62
CA SER A 224 -16.93 -14.12 17.39
C SER A 224 -15.70 -14.78 16.78
N GLY A 225 -14.67 -13.99 16.43
CA GLY A 225 -13.45 -14.50 15.82
C GLY A 225 -12.62 -15.34 16.78
N THR A 226 -11.79 -16.21 16.21
CA THR A 226 -10.84 -17.05 16.95
C THR A 226 -9.41 -16.80 16.46
N TRP A 227 -8.44 -17.22 17.25
CA TRP A 227 -7.03 -17.24 16.86
C TRP A 227 -6.43 -18.62 17.15
N VAL A 228 -5.37 -18.95 16.42
CA VAL A 228 -4.71 -20.25 16.53
C VAL A 228 -3.55 -20.13 17.53
N TYR A 229 -3.65 -20.87 18.63
CA TYR A 229 -2.54 -21.06 19.55
C TYR A 229 -1.68 -22.23 19.05
N ASN A 230 -0.59 -21.89 18.37
CA ASN A 230 0.22 -22.89 17.70
C ASN A 230 1.05 -23.73 18.69
N ALA A 231 1.32 -24.98 18.32
CA ALA A 231 2.07 -25.93 19.14
C ALA A 231 3.48 -25.43 19.54
N TYR A 232 4.08 -24.56 18.73
CA TYR A 232 5.40 -24.00 18.99
C TYR A 232 5.36 -23.00 20.16
N GLU A 233 4.41 -22.08 20.16
CA GLU A 233 4.19 -21.11 21.25
C GLU A 233 3.74 -21.81 22.54
N GLN A 234 2.94 -22.88 22.42
CA GLN A 234 2.60 -23.74 23.55
C GLN A 234 3.85 -24.32 24.21
N LEU A 235 4.79 -24.84 23.41
CA LEU A 235 6.05 -25.36 23.93
C LEU A 235 6.92 -24.28 24.57
N GLU A 236 7.05 -23.10 23.94
CA GLU A 236 7.78 -21.97 24.53
C GLU A 236 7.21 -21.56 25.89
N ARG A 237 5.87 -21.56 26.03
CA ARG A 237 5.22 -21.26 27.32
C ARG A 237 5.38 -22.36 28.35
N GLN A 238 5.28 -23.63 27.95
CA GLN A 238 5.54 -24.76 28.86
C GLN A 238 6.96 -24.74 29.40
N LEU A 239 7.95 -24.37 28.59
CA LEU A 239 9.35 -24.26 29.02
C LEU A 239 9.65 -22.99 29.83
N ALA A 240 8.86 -21.94 29.66
CA ALA A 240 8.98 -20.71 30.44
C ALA A 240 8.28 -20.78 31.81
N CYS A 241 7.33 -21.70 32.00
CA CYS A 241 6.67 -21.94 33.29
C CYS A 241 7.56 -22.73 34.24
N LYS A 242 7.48 -22.41 35.54
CA LYS A 242 8.16 -23.18 36.60
C LYS A 242 7.51 -24.56 36.76
N GLU A 243 8.28 -25.54 37.20
CA GLU A 243 7.77 -26.90 37.43
C GLU A 243 6.58 -26.88 38.40
N GLY A 244 5.41 -27.35 37.94
CA GLY A 244 4.17 -27.44 38.72
C GLY A 244 3.07 -26.43 38.35
N GLU A 245 3.37 -25.38 37.57
CA GLU A 245 2.36 -24.42 37.11
C GLU A 245 1.83 -24.77 35.72
N SER A 246 0.50 -24.75 35.54
CA SER A 246 -0.10 -24.87 34.21
C SER A 246 0.07 -23.57 33.43
N PRO A 247 0.60 -23.60 32.20
CA PRO A 247 0.83 -22.39 31.42
C PRO A 247 -0.49 -21.70 31.09
N ALA A 248 -0.67 -20.46 31.58
CA ALA A 248 -1.82 -19.64 31.24
C ALA A 248 -1.81 -19.31 29.74
N LYS A 249 -2.95 -19.55 29.08
CA LYS A 249 -3.11 -19.24 27.66
C LYS A 249 -3.08 -17.72 27.46
N PRO A 250 -2.33 -17.20 26.47
CA PRO A 250 -2.27 -15.76 26.25
C PRO A 250 -3.60 -15.24 25.70
N SER A 251 -4.05 -14.09 26.20
CA SER A 251 -5.23 -13.43 25.67
C SER A 251 -4.86 -12.58 24.45
N ARG A 252 -5.26 -13.00 23.25
CA ARG A 252 -4.92 -12.36 21.97
C ARG A 252 -6.15 -12.01 21.15
N MET A 253 -5.99 -11.03 20.25
CA MET A 253 -7.00 -10.69 19.26
C MET A 253 -6.98 -11.72 18.12
N CYS A 254 -8.13 -11.96 17.49
CA CYS A 254 -8.17 -12.69 16.21
C CYS A 254 -7.45 -11.89 15.11
N ASN A 255 -7.08 -12.56 14.02
CA ASN A 255 -6.37 -11.93 12.90
C ASN A 255 -7.09 -10.68 12.40
N GLN A 256 -8.42 -10.75 12.20
CA GLN A 256 -9.20 -9.61 11.73
C GLN A 256 -9.17 -8.41 12.69
N CYS A 257 -9.29 -8.64 14.01
CA CYS A 257 -9.21 -7.57 15.01
C CYS A 257 -7.80 -7.00 15.12
N PHE A 258 -6.78 -7.85 15.03
CA PHE A 258 -5.38 -7.45 15.07
C PHE A 258 -5.00 -6.61 13.84
N ASP A 259 -5.38 -7.06 12.65
CA ASP A 259 -5.16 -6.36 11.38
C ASP A 259 -5.86 -5.00 11.40
N PHE A 260 -7.12 -4.95 11.85
CA PHE A 260 -7.84 -3.69 12.01
C PHE A 260 -7.12 -2.75 12.98
N PHE A 261 -6.71 -3.24 14.15
CA PHE A 261 -6.06 -2.42 15.17
C PHE A 261 -4.71 -1.85 14.70
N ASN A 262 -3.95 -2.63 13.91
CA ASN A 262 -2.68 -2.17 13.34
C ASN A 262 -2.85 -1.20 12.16
N ASN A 263 -3.86 -1.41 11.33
CA ASN A 263 -4.09 -0.59 10.14
C ASN A 263 -4.84 0.71 10.46
N CYS A 264 -5.73 0.71 11.45
CA CYS A 264 -6.40 1.93 11.88
C CYS A 264 -5.40 2.90 12.53
N LYS A 265 -5.71 4.19 12.44
CA LYS A 265 -5.01 5.28 13.13
C LYS A 265 -6.00 5.97 14.07
N ASP A 266 -5.50 6.64 15.11
CA ASP A 266 -6.36 7.48 15.93
C ASP A 266 -6.84 8.67 15.07
N ILE A 267 -8.14 8.97 15.12
CA ILE A 267 -8.78 9.99 14.28
C ILE A 267 -9.28 11.12 15.18
N GLU A 268 -8.98 12.36 14.83
CA GLU A 268 -9.60 13.52 15.45
C GLU A 268 -10.89 13.91 14.74
N LEU A 269 -12.00 13.94 15.48
CA LEU A 269 -13.32 14.28 14.95
C LEU A 269 -13.85 15.54 15.63
N ASN A 270 -14.66 16.31 14.90
CA ASN A 270 -15.29 17.50 15.45
C ASN A 270 -16.24 17.15 16.60
N CYS A 271 -16.33 18.05 17.57
CA CYS A 271 -17.31 17.97 18.65
C CYS A 271 -18.73 17.86 18.09
N LYS A 272 -19.60 17.13 18.80
CA LYS A 272 -21.05 17.05 18.51
C LYS A 272 -21.71 18.43 18.45
N ASN A 273 -21.21 19.41 19.20
CA ASN A 273 -21.79 20.76 19.26
C ASN A 273 -21.26 21.59 18.08
N ARG A 274 -22.17 22.07 17.21
CA ARG A 274 -21.84 22.78 15.96
C ARG A 274 -21.02 24.06 16.15
N HIS A 275 -21.18 24.72 17.29
CA HIS A 275 -20.47 25.97 17.63
C HIS A 275 -19.18 25.72 18.42
N CYS A 276 -18.72 24.46 18.53
CA CYS A 276 -17.47 24.12 19.20
C CYS A 276 -16.42 23.70 18.15
N GLU A 277 -15.30 24.40 18.11
CA GLU A 277 -14.18 24.12 17.20
C GLU A 277 -13.27 23.00 17.70
N HIS A 278 -13.41 22.60 18.96
CA HIS A 278 -12.58 21.57 19.57
C HIS A 278 -12.90 20.18 19.01
N LYS A 279 -11.86 19.36 18.91
CA LYS A 279 -11.96 17.98 18.45
C LYS A 279 -11.94 17.00 19.62
N TRP A 280 -12.38 15.78 19.37
CA TRP A 280 -12.24 14.65 20.27
C TRP A 280 -11.49 13.51 19.58
N LEU A 281 -10.72 12.76 20.37
CA LEU A 281 -9.88 11.69 19.86
C LEU A 281 -10.68 10.38 19.80
N TRP A 282 -10.89 9.86 18.59
CA TRP A 282 -11.47 8.55 18.35
C TRP A 282 -10.34 7.53 18.23
N THR A 283 -10.00 6.90 19.35
CA THR A 283 -8.87 5.96 19.41
C THR A 283 -9.16 4.66 18.66
N ARG A 284 -8.11 3.99 18.18
CA ARG A 284 -8.20 2.69 17.49
C ARG A 284 -8.97 1.63 18.30
N GLY A 285 -8.81 1.63 19.62
CA GLY A 285 -9.57 0.74 20.50
C GLY A 285 -11.07 1.04 20.51
N MET A 286 -11.45 2.32 20.53
CA MET A 286 -12.85 2.75 20.44
C MET A 286 -13.44 2.44 19.06
N GLN A 287 -12.66 2.63 18.00
CA GLN A 287 -13.05 2.28 16.63
C GLN A 287 -13.34 0.78 16.49
N LEU A 288 -12.45 -0.07 17.03
CA LEU A 288 -12.62 -1.53 16.98
C LEU A 288 -13.88 -1.98 17.74
N GLY A 289 -14.07 -1.46 18.96
CA GLY A 289 -15.27 -1.76 19.76
C GLY A 289 -16.55 -1.26 19.10
N TYR A 290 -16.52 -0.11 18.42
CA TYR A 290 -17.67 0.43 17.70
C TYR A 290 -18.00 -0.40 16.46
N ARG A 291 -16.98 -0.79 15.67
CA ARG A 291 -17.14 -1.62 14.46
C ARG A 291 -17.79 -2.96 14.77
N LEU A 292 -17.42 -3.60 15.88
CA LEU A 292 -18.02 -4.88 16.27
C LEU A 292 -19.52 -4.77 16.58
N ARG A 293 -19.98 -3.60 17.05
CA ARG A 293 -21.41 -3.34 17.31
C ARG A 293 -22.14 -2.83 16.07
N ASN A 294 -21.46 -2.04 15.24
CA ASN A 294 -22.00 -1.41 14.03
C ASN A 294 -20.96 -1.47 12.90
N PRO A 295 -20.92 -2.56 12.11
CA PRO A 295 -19.88 -2.78 11.09
C PRO A 295 -19.82 -1.71 10.00
N GLU A 296 -20.98 -1.14 9.64
CA GLU A 296 -21.13 -0.11 8.61
C GLU A 296 -21.43 1.29 9.20
N GLY A 297 -21.35 1.40 10.53
CA GLY A 297 -21.72 2.63 11.24
C GLY A 297 -20.73 3.75 11.00
N ARG A 298 -21.25 4.95 10.76
CA ARG A 298 -20.45 6.19 10.77
C ARG A 298 -19.90 6.48 12.16
N PRO A 299 -18.83 7.28 12.28
CA PRO A 299 -18.31 7.67 13.58
C PRO A 299 -19.40 8.27 14.48
N PRO A 300 -19.46 7.92 15.78
CA PRO A 300 -20.48 8.44 16.67
C PRO A 300 -20.27 9.94 16.93
N ALA A 301 -21.36 10.71 17.00
CA ALA A 301 -21.28 12.11 17.42
C ALA A 301 -21.02 12.20 18.94
N ARG A 302 -19.82 12.64 19.35
CA ARG A 302 -19.44 12.82 20.76
C ARG A 302 -18.98 14.24 21.06
N MET A 303 -19.17 14.65 22.31
CA MET A 303 -18.66 15.92 22.82
C MET A 303 -17.15 15.84 23.04
N CYS A 304 -16.43 16.94 22.79
CA CYS A 304 -15.03 17.06 23.16
C CYS A 304 -14.86 17.08 24.67
N LYS A 305 -13.63 16.81 25.14
CA LYS A 305 -13.29 16.76 26.57
C LYS A 305 -13.71 18.05 27.31
N GLN A 306 -13.44 19.21 26.69
CA GLN A 306 -13.81 20.50 27.28
C GLN A 306 -15.33 20.70 27.39
N CYS A 307 -16.11 20.31 26.38
CA CYS A 307 -17.57 20.38 26.45
C CYS A 307 -18.13 19.47 27.54
N VAL A 308 -17.56 18.27 27.71
CA VAL A 308 -17.96 17.34 28.78
C VAL A 308 -17.65 17.92 30.16
N GLU A 309 -16.47 18.53 30.32
CA GLU A 309 -16.08 19.18 31.58
C GLU A 309 -16.95 20.40 31.89
N LYS A 310 -17.21 21.25 30.89
CA LYS A 310 -18.12 22.40 31.03
C LYS A 310 -19.53 21.96 31.38
N LEU A 311 -20.07 20.95 30.71
CA LEU A 311 -21.41 20.44 31.01
C LEU A 311 -21.52 19.95 32.47
N LYS A 312 -20.48 19.30 32.99
CA LYS A 312 -20.43 18.89 34.40
C LYS A 312 -20.36 20.05 35.39
N SER A 313 -19.86 21.21 34.96
CA SER A 313 -19.74 22.41 35.79
C SER A 313 -21.01 23.27 35.78
N LEU A 314 -21.90 23.09 34.81
CA LEU A 314 -23.13 23.84 34.68
C LEU A 314 -24.25 23.18 35.50
N SER A 315 -25.03 24.00 36.19
CA SER A 315 -26.24 23.59 36.92
C SER A 315 -27.46 24.32 36.35
N THR A 316 -28.65 23.77 36.55
CA THR A 316 -29.90 24.40 36.06
C THR A 316 -30.10 25.77 36.72
N LEU A 317 -30.30 26.81 35.89
CA LEU A 317 -30.56 28.19 36.33
C LEU A 317 -32.05 28.54 36.17
N GLN A 318 -32.51 29.54 36.93
CA GLN A 318 -33.86 30.08 36.84
C GLN A 318 -33.81 31.44 36.15
N GLU A 319 -34.42 31.56 34.98
CA GLU A 319 -34.50 32.79 34.19
C GLU A 319 -35.93 33.34 34.18
N PRO A 320 -36.13 34.68 34.14
CA PRO A 320 -37.47 35.27 34.17
C PRO A 320 -38.26 34.99 32.89
N CYS A 321 -39.59 34.93 33.04
CA CYS A 321 -40.53 34.79 31.93
C CYS A 321 -40.45 35.99 30.97
N SER A 322 -40.49 35.71 29.67
CA SER A 322 -40.51 36.76 28.63
C SER A 322 -41.84 37.51 28.50
N GLN A 323 -42.91 37.00 29.11
CA GLN A 323 -44.25 37.57 28.98
C GLN A 323 -44.40 38.82 29.87
N GLN A 324 -44.89 39.92 29.28
CA GLN A 324 -45.12 41.16 30.02
C GLN A 324 -46.14 40.93 31.14
N GLY A 325 -45.82 41.37 32.35
CA GLY A 325 -46.68 41.20 33.54
C GLY A 325 -46.58 39.83 34.22
N CYS A 326 -45.77 38.89 33.70
CA CYS A 326 -45.55 37.60 34.35
C CYS A 326 -44.33 37.60 35.28
N ASN A 327 -44.52 37.22 36.54
CA ASN A 327 -43.44 37.07 37.54
C ASN A 327 -42.86 35.64 37.60
N GLY A 328 -43.26 34.75 36.69
CA GLY A 328 -42.78 33.37 36.65
C GLY A 328 -41.35 33.25 36.13
N SER A 329 -40.71 32.10 36.38
CA SER A 329 -39.40 31.74 35.83
C SER A 329 -39.47 30.45 35.00
N TRP A 330 -38.44 30.21 34.19
CA TRP A 330 -38.23 28.96 33.46
C TRP A 330 -36.84 28.39 33.73
N ASN A 331 -36.72 27.07 33.59
CA ASN A 331 -35.48 26.34 33.83
C ASN A 331 -34.57 26.44 32.60
N TYR A 332 -33.41 27.05 32.79
CA TYR A 332 -32.35 27.07 31.79
C TYR A 332 -31.43 25.87 32.05
N GLU A 333 -31.59 24.81 31.26
CA GLU A 333 -30.87 23.55 31.49
C GLU A 333 -29.39 23.63 31.07
N PRO A 334 -28.48 22.90 31.75
CA PRO A 334 -27.04 22.90 31.46
C PRO A 334 -26.67 22.64 29.99
N GLU A 335 -27.47 21.83 29.29
CA GLU A 335 -27.27 21.52 27.87
C GLU A 335 -27.56 22.72 26.97
N GLU A 336 -28.67 23.43 27.24
CA GLU A 336 -29.03 24.67 26.53
C GLU A 336 -28.01 25.77 26.85
N GLN A 337 -27.61 25.88 28.12
CA GLN A 337 -26.57 26.80 28.59
C GLN A 337 -25.26 26.63 27.82
N LEU A 338 -24.81 25.38 27.67
CA LEU A 338 -23.59 25.09 26.95
C LEU A 338 -23.70 25.47 25.47
N LEU A 339 -24.85 25.20 24.83
CA LEU A 339 -25.06 25.52 23.41
C LEU A 339 -25.09 27.03 23.15
N ASP A 340 -25.76 27.80 24.00
CA ASP A 340 -25.86 29.25 23.90
C ASP A 340 -24.51 29.91 24.20
N GLN A 341 -23.78 29.45 25.22
CA GLN A 341 -22.42 29.92 25.52
C GLN A 341 -21.46 29.67 24.36
N LEU A 342 -21.51 28.49 23.75
CA LEU A 342 -20.68 28.18 22.56
C LEU A 342 -21.06 29.03 21.35
N ALA A 343 -22.34 29.39 21.21
CA ALA A 343 -22.83 30.25 20.13
C ALA A 343 -22.62 31.76 20.40
N GLY A 344 -22.10 32.14 21.57
CA GLY A 344 -22.00 33.54 22.00
C GLY A 344 -23.36 34.23 22.17
N LYS A 345 -24.42 33.45 22.41
CA LYS A 345 -25.80 33.93 22.54
C LYS A 345 -26.20 34.06 24.00
N ARG A 346 -27.09 35.02 24.27
CA ARG A 346 -27.82 35.11 25.53
C ARG A 346 -29.00 34.12 25.50
N PRO A 347 -29.47 33.64 26.66
CA PRO A 347 -30.65 32.78 26.72
C PRO A 347 -31.81 33.42 25.97
N ALA A 348 -32.47 32.62 25.13
CA ALA A 348 -33.64 33.09 24.40
C ALA A 348 -34.74 33.51 25.38
N ALA A 349 -35.46 34.58 25.03
CA ALA A 349 -36.63 35.00 25.80
C ALA A 349 -37.74 33.93 25.68
N LYS A 350 -37.89 33.10 26.71
CA LYS A 350 -38.89 32.03 26.79
C LYS A 350 -39.98 32.38 27.79
N ALA A 351 -41.20 31.94 27.50
CA ALA A 351 -42.30 31.99 28.46
C ALA A 351 -42.13 30.89 29.53
N CYS A 352 -42.54 31.17 30.77
CA CYS A 352 -42.59 30.16 31.84
C CYS A 352 -43.58 29.05 31.49
N LYS A 353 -43.45 27.91 32.16
CA LYS A 353 -44.30 26.73 31.93
C LYS A 353 -45.79 27.07 32.01
N THR A 354 -46.20 27.85 32.99
CA THR A 354 -47.59 28.28 33.18
C THR A 354 -48.13 29.09 32.00
N CYS A 355 -47.32 30.00 31.44
CA CYS A 355 -47.69 30.79 30.26
C CYS A 355 -47.72 29.94 28.99
N GLN A 356 -46.80 28.97 28.85
CA GLN A 356 -46.82 28.03 27.72
C GLN A 356 -48.05 27.12 27.78
N ASP A 357 -48.37 26.58 28.95
CA ASP A 357 -49.54 25.74 29.16
C ASP A 357 -50.83 26.53 28.88
N PHE A 358 -50.89 27.81 29.25
CA PHE A 358 -52.00 28.70 28.90
C PHE A 358 -52.15 28.87 27.38
N LEU A 359 -51.07 29.22 26.67
CA LEU A 359 -51.07 29.41 25.22
C LEU A 359 -51.40 28.12 24.44
N ALA A 360 -51.06 26.96 24.99
CA ALA A 360 -51.36 25.66 24.39
C ALA A 360 -52.81 25.20 24.65
N SER A 361 -53.42 25.61 25.77
CA SER A 361 -54.77 25.21 26.17
C SER A 361 -55.87 26.18 25.73
N HIS A 362 -55.53 27.42 25.40
CA HIS A 362 -56.49 28.45 25.01
C HIS A 362 -56.42 28.67 23.49
N GLU A 363 -57.54 28.41 22.80
CA GLU A 363 -57.70 28.74 21.39
C GLU A 363 -58.15 30.20 21.21
N SER A 364 -58.06 30.70 19.97
CA SER A 364 -58.54 32.05 19.65
C SER A 364 -60.06 32.11 19.79
N ALA A 365 -60.57 33.13 20.49
CA ALA A 365 -62.00 33.30 20.74
C ALA A 365 -62.60 34.36 19.82
N GLU A 366 -63.81 34.12 19.31
CA GLU A 366 -64.54 35.11 18.52
C GLU A 366 -65.26 36.12 19.44
N ILE A 367 -65.03 37.41 19.20
CA ILE A 367 -65.65 38.50 19.96
C ILE A 367 -66.28 39.52 19.01
N SER A 368 -67.36 40.18 19.45
CA SER A 368 -68.08 41.17 18.63
C SER A 368 -67.65 42.60 18.94
N CYS A 369 -67.44 43.41 17.89
CA CYS A 369 -67.12 44.83 18.02
C CYS A 369 -68.31 45.62 18.60
N SER A 370 -68.07 46.39 19.66
CA SER A 370 -69.09 47.19 20.34
C SER A 370 -69.64 48.36 19.48
N GLN A 371 -68.90 48.77 18.44
CA GLN A 371 -69.29 49.90 17.59
C GLN A 371 -69.98 49.50 16.28
N CYS A 372 -69.53 48.41 15.63
CA CYS A 372 -70.07 47.99 14.32
C CYS A 372 -70.64 46.57 14.31
N GLY A 373 -70.61 45.84 15.44
CA GLY A 373 -71.13 44.48 15.55
C GLY A 373 -70.32 43.39 14.83
N THR A 374 -69.25 43.76 14.09
CA THR A 374 -68.42 42.79 13.35
C THR A 374 -67.69 41.86 14.31
N VAL A 375 -67.76 40.56 14.06
CA VAL A 375 -67.04 39.52 14.81
C VAL A 375 -65.57 39.50 14.37
N PHE A 376 -64.65 39.48 15.33
CA PHE A 376 -63.21 39.37 15.09
C PHE A 376 -62.55 38.44 16.12
N LEU A 377 -61.36 37.96 15.77
CA LEU A 377 -60.64 36.97 16.57
C LEU A 377 -59.80 37.64 17.66
N TRP A 378 -60.00 37.18 18.90
CA TRP A 378 -59.17 37.51 20.05
C TRP A 378 -58.14 36.40 20.24
N SER A 379 -56.88 36.70 19.94
CA SER A 379 -55.81 35.70 19.93
C SER A 379 -55.51 35.17 21.34
N SER A 380 -55.03 33.93 21.43
CA SER A 380 -54.63 33.34 22.72
C SER A 380 -53.52 34.11 23.43
N HIS A 381 -52.68 34.83 22.68
CA HIS A 381 -51.65 35.71 23.25
C HIS A 381 -52.24 36.96 23.90
N GLU A 382 -53.22 37.61 23.27
CA GLU A 382 -53.93 38.76 23.85
C GLU A 382 -54.78 38.35 25.06
N GLN A 383 -55.35 37.14 25.03
CA GLN A 383 -56.03 36.54 26.19
C GLN A 383 -55.06 36.32 27.37
N LEU A 384 -53.83 35.84 27.10
CA LEU A 384 -52.79 35.69 28.11
C LEU A 384 -52.42 37.06 28.71
N LEU A 385 -52.16 38.08 27.89
CA LEU A 385 -51.82 39.42 28.38
C LEU A 385 -52.96 40.04 29.19
N HIS A 386 -54.21 39.72 28.86
CA HIS A 386 -55.37 40.10 29.67
C HIS A 386 -55.40 39.39 31.01
N SER A 387 -55.15 38.08 31.04
CA SER A 387 -55.04 37.32 32.29
C SER A 387 -53.90 37.80 33.20
N LEU A 388 -52.83 38.34 32.60
CA LEU A 388 -51.69 38.93 33.29
C LEU A 388 -51.90 40.41 33.66
N GLY A 389 -53.05 41.00 33.33
CA GLY A 389 -53.42 42.37 33.69
C GLY A 389 -52.70 43.48 32.91
N VAL A 390 -52.07 43.14 31.78
CA VAL A 390 -51.31 44.11 30.94
C VAL A 390 -52.15 44.63 29.77
N PHE A 391 -53.19 43.89 29.37
CA PHE A 391 -54.00 44.20 28.19
C PHE A 391 -55.49 44.10 28.48
N ASP A 392 -56.27 45.10 28.11
CA ASP A 392 -57.72 45.02 28.25
C ASP A 392 -58.36 44.26 27.10
N LYS A 393 -59.43 43.50 27.39
CA LYS A 393 -60.18 42.76 26.38
C LYS A 393 -60.64 43.72 25.26
N PRO A 394 -60.24 43.48 24.00
CA PRO A 394 -60.48 44.43 22.92
C PRO A 394 -61.99 44.56 22.64
N GLN A 395 -62.48 45.80 22.58
CA GLN A 395 -63.90 46.09 22.35
C GLN A 395 -64.20 46.51 20.90
N LEU A 396 -63.17 46.87 20.13
CA LEU A 396 -63.30 47.43 18.79
C LEU A 396 -62.51 46.59 17.79
N CYS A 397 -63.07 46.38 16.60
CA CYS A 397 -62.35 45.69 15.51
C CYS A 397 -61.25 46.59 14.91
N ALA A 398 -60.28 45.98 14.22
CA ALA A 398 -59.15 46.67 13.61
C ALA A 398 -59.56 47.85 12.69
N ASN A 399 -60.70 47.76 12.00
CA ASN A 399 -61.22 48.83 11.15
C ASN A 399 -61.71 50.05 11.96
N CYS A 400 -62.43 49.81 13.07
CA CYS A 400 -62.89 50.88 13.97
C CYS A 400 -61.71 51.53 14.73
N VAL A 401 -60.71 50.73 15.13
CA VAL A 401 -59.46 51.24 15.72
C VAL A 401 -58.68 52.06 14.69
N GLY A 402 -58.55 51.57 13.46
CA GLY A 402 -57.89 52.28 12.36
C GLY A 402 -58.60 53.58 11.97
N ALA A 403 -59.93 53.62 12.00
CA ALA A 403 -60.71 54.84 11.77
C ALA A 403 -60.48 55.90 12.86
N LYS A 404 -60.35 55.49 14.13
CA LYS A 404 -59.97 56.39 15.23
C LYS A 404 -58.52 56.87 15.13
N MET A 405 -57.58 55.99 14.78
CA MET A 405 -56.16 56.35 14.63
C MET A 405 -55.92 57.31 13.46
N ARG A 406 -56.65 57.14 12.34
CA ARG A 406 -56.58 58.05 11.17
C ARG A 406 -57.04 59.48 11.45
N GLN A 407 -57.78 59.71 12.55
CA GLN A 407 -58.14 61.06 13.00
C GLN A 407 -57.00 61.75 13.77
N ILE A 408 -55.96 61.01 14.19
CA ILE A 408 -54.93 61.49 15.13
C ILE A 408 -53.55 61.64 14.44
N THR A 409 -53.30 61.02 13.28
CA THR A 409 -51.98 61.04 12.62
C THR A 409 -51.97 61.80 11.29
N PRO A 410 -51.09 62.80 11.07
CA PRO A 410 -50.92 63.44 9.77
C PRO A 410 -50.34 62.45 8.74
N LYS A 411 -50.84 62.50 7.50
CA LYS A 411 -50.40 61.64 6.39
C LYS A 411 -48.96 61.96 5.98
N GLU A 412 -48.05 61.02 6.17
CA GLU A 412 -46.70 61.06 5.61
C GLU A 412 -46.74 60.65 4.12
N ALA A 413 -45.89 61.28 3.31
CA ALA A 413 -45.85 61.13 1.85
C ALA A 413 -45.37 59.72 1.42
N PRO A 414 -45.80 59.21 0.25
CA PRO A 414 -45.41 57.89 -0.21
C PRO A 414 -43.91 57.85 -0.56
N LYS A 415 -43.19 56.91 0.05
CA LYS A 415 -41.80 56.61 -0.34
C LYS A 415 -41.78 56.06 -1.77
N PRO A 416 -40.81 56.47 -2.62
CA PRO A 416 -40.66 55.92 -3.95
C PRO A 416 -40.30 54.42 -3.85
N ALA A 417 -40.83 53.64 -4.79
CA ALA A 417 -40.55 52.22 -4.91
C ALA A 417 -39.04 51.98 -5.03
N PRO A 418 -38.48 50.98 -4.32
CA PRO A 418 -37.08 50.63 -4.51
C PRO A 418 -36.90 50.07 -5.92
N GLU A 419 -35.97 50.65 -6.67
CA GLU A 419 -35.40 50.05 -7.88
C GLU A 419 -34.98 48.61 -7.55
N GLU A 420 -35.57 47.63 -8.23
CA GLU A 420 -35.19 46.22 -8.10
C GLU A 420 -33.77 46.03 -8.65
N ARG A 421 -32.78 46.27 -7.79
CA ARG A 421 -31.42 45.74 -7.99
C ARG A 421 -31.50 44.22 -7.87
N PHE A 422 -31.07 43.53 -8.91
CA PHE A 422 -31.05 42.08 -9.02
C PHE A 422 -30.32 41.42 -7.84
N SER A 423 -31.04 41.08 -6.78
CA SER A 423 -30.48 40.25 -5.70
C SER A 423 -30.39 38.81 -6.18
N ILE A 424 -29.18 38.28 -6.40
CA ILE A 424 -28.97 36.85 -6.67
C ILE A 424 -29.67 36.05 -5.55
N ARG A 425 -30.74 35.32 -5.87
CA ARG A 425 -31.53 34.57 -4.89
C ARG A 425 -31.12 33.11 -4.87
N ILE A 426 -30.24 32.76 -3.93
CA ILE A 426 -29.82 31.37 -3.74
C ILE A 426 -30.91 30.61 -2.96
N PRO A 427 -31.45 29.51 -3.48
CA PRO A 427 -32.46 28.74 -2.77
C PRO A 427 -31.89 28.12 -1.49
N GLN A 428 -32.66 28.20 -0.39
CA GLN A 428 -32.23 27.71 0.92
C GLN A 428 -32.37 26.19 1.10
N ARG A 429 -33.21 25.54 0.29
CA ARG A 429 -33.53 24.10 0.37
C ARG A 429 -33.59 23.47 -1.02
N GLY A 430 -33.19 22.20 -1.09
CA GLY A 430 -33.23 21.39 -2.30
C GLY A 430 -32.49 20.06 -2.16
N ALA A 431 -32.42 19.30 -3.25
CA ALA A 431 -31.94 17.91 -3.24
C ALA A 431 -30.47 17.76 -2.79
N TRP A 432 -29.66 18.82 -2.91
CA TRP A 432 -28.27 18.84 -2.45
C TRP A 432 -28.12 18.62 -0.94
N GLN A 433 -29.14 18.94 -0.14
CA GLN A 433 -29.09 18.77 1.32
C GLN A 433 -28.94 17.30 1.77
N ASN A 434 -29.31 16.36 0.89
CA ASN A 434 -29.29 14.92 1.17
C ASN A 434 -27.90 14.28 1.00
N SER A 435 -26.90 15.01 0.48
CA SER A 435 -25.54 14.50 0.28
C SER A 435 -24.55 15.31 1.11
N ALA A 436 -23.72 14.63 1.90
CA ALA A 436 -22.70 15.27 2.72
C ALA A 436 -21.65 16.03 1.90
N VAL A 437 -21.44 15.65 0.63
CA VAL A 437 -20.46 16.28 -0.27
C VAL A 437 -20.95 17.65 -0.73
N ILE A 438 -22.22 17.75 -1.13
CA ILE A 438 -22.78 18.95 -1.80
C ILE A 438 -23.72 19.77 -0.91
N ARG A 439 -23.94 19.37 0.35
CA ARG A 439 -24.86 20.04 1.28
C ARG A 439 -24.47 21.49 1.51
N ASP A 440 -23.21 21.73 1.77
CA ASP A 440 -22.66 23.05 2.12
C ASP A 440 -22.29 23.81 0.83
N TRP A 441 -22.06 25.13 0.90
CA TRP A 441 -21.68 25.91 -0.27
C TRP A 441 -20.31 25.50 -0.81
N PRO A 442 -20.06 25.61 -2.13
CA PRO A 442 -18.72 25.47 -2.69
C PRO A 442 -17.74 26.40 -1.93
N PRO A 443 -16.52 25.96 -1.57
CA PRO A 443 -15.63 26.77 -0.73
C PRO A 443 -15.27 28.13 -1.32
N HIS A 444 -15.22 28.23 -2.66
CA HIS A 444 -14.93 29.46 -3.39
C HIS A 444 -16.15 30.35 -3.63
N MET A 445 -17.34 29.86 -3.29
CA MET A 445 -18.59 30.60 -3.35
C MET A 445 -18.85 31.26 -2.00
N ASN A 446 -18.41 32.51 -1.86
CA ASN A 446 -18.62 33.34 -0.68
C ASN A 446 -19.39 34.62 -1.02
N ILE A 447 -19.85 35.33 0.01
CA ILE A 447 -20.68 36.55 -0.15
C ILE A 447 -19.96 37.61 -0.99
N SER A 448 -18.64 37.74 -0.86
CA SER A 448 -17.85 38.69 -1.64
C SER A 448 -17.85 38.35 -3.14
N ALA A 449 -17.65 37.08 -3.48
CA ALA A 449 -17.68 36.61 -4.87
C ALA A 449 -19.08 36.73 -5.50
N ILE A 450 -20.13 36.47 -4.71
CA ILE A 450 -21.53 36.63 -5.16
C ILE A 450 -21.82 38.10 -5.46
N ARG A 451 -21.43 39.03 -4.57
CA ARG A 451 -21.60 40.48 -4.79
C ARG A 451 -20.83 40.96 -6.01
N GLU A 452 -19.62 40.47 -6.21
CA GLU A 452 -18.84 40.82 -7.39
C GLU A 452 -19.51 40.34 -8.68
N LEU A 453 -20.14 39.17 -8.66
CA LEU A 453 -20.90 38.65 -9.80
C LEU A 453 -22.21 39.43 -10.03
N GLU A 454 -22.83 39.92 -8.96
CA GLU A 454 -24.03 40.77 -8.99
C GLU A 454 -23.74 42.13 -9.65
N GLU A 455 -22.55 42.69 -9.39
CA GLU A 455 -22.09 43.96 -9.97
C GLU A 455 -21.49 43.81 -11.38
N ALA A 456 -21.33 42.57 -11.88
CA ALA A 456 -20.68 42.31 -13.15
C ALA A 456 -21.66 42.31 -14.33
N SER A 457 -21.27 42.99 -15.41
CA SER A 457 -22.00 43.00 -16.67
C SER A 457 -21.85 41.67 -17.42
N LEU A 458 -20.68 41.03 -17.30
CA LEU A 458 -20.41 39.71 -17.87
C LEU A 458 -20.14 38.70 -16.76
N ARG A 459 -20.88 37.58 -16.78
CA ARG A 459 -20.86 36.55 -15.73
C ARG A 459 -20.36 35.23 -16.29
N VAL A 460 -19.22 34.76 -15.78
CA VAL A 460 -18.62 33.47 -16.11
C VAL A 460 -18.67 32.56 -14.89
N LEU A 461 -19.05 31.31 -15.09
CA LEU A 461 -19.16 30.35 -14.01
C LEU A 461 -18.32 29.11 -14.32
N CYS A 462 -17.49 28.69 -13.36
CA CYS A 462 -16.72 27.44 -13.47
C CYS A 462 -17.35 26.38 -12.57
N PHE A 463 -17.94 25.34 -13.16
CA PHE A 463 -18.73 24.32 -12.47
C PHE A 463 -18.14 22.94 -12.66
N GLY A 464 -17.60 22.36 -11.59
CA GLY A 464 -16.93 21.08 -11.75
C GLY A 464 -16.53 20.38 -10.47
N ASP A 465 -15.62 19.44 -10.65
CA ASP A 465 -15.05 18.59 -9.62
C ASP A 465 -13.74 19.18 -9.03
N GLU A 466 -12.88 18.33 -8.47
CA GLU A 466 -11.56 18.67 -7.93
C GLU A 466 -10.69 19.49 -8.89
N LEU A 467 -10.74 19.18 -10.19
CA LEU A 467 -9.87 19.83 -11.17
C LEU A 467 -10.36 21.24 -11.52
N THR A 468 -11.64 21.52 -11.29
CA THR A 468 -12.20 22.88 -11.38
C THR A 468 -12.03 23.62 -10.06
N PHE A 469 -12.12 22.93 -8.93
CA PHE A 469 -11.83 23.48 -7.60
C PHE A 469 -10.36 23.92 -7.46
N CYS A 470 -9.43 23.11 -7.97
CA CYS A 470 -7.97 23.25 -7.98
C CYS A 470 -7.29 23.33 -6.62
N SER A 471 -7.54 24.40 -5.86
CA SER A 471 -6.82 24.74 -4.64
C SER A 471 -7.78 25.35 -3.63
N ALA A 472 -7.48 25.22 -2.34
CA ALA A 472 -8.20 25.94 -1.28
C ALA A 472 -7.93 27.46 -1.32
N GLU A 473 -6.79 27.87 -1.87
CA GLU A 473 -6.47 29.28 -2.12
C GLU A 473 -7.09 29.70 -3.46
N SER A 474 -8.26 30.34 -3.41
CA SER A 474 -9.07 30.70 -4.59
C SER A 474 -8.30 31.47 -5.67
N GLU A 475 -7.35 32.34 -5.26
CA GLU A 475 -6.58 33.19 -6.18
C GLU A 475 -5.54 32.45 -7.02
N LYS A 476 -5.11 31.25 -6.59
CA LYS A 476 -4.05 30.47 -7.23
C LYS A 476 -4.57 29.46 -8.27
N GLY A 477 -5.88 29.23 -8.32
CA GLY A 477 -6.49 28.32 -9.31
C GLY A 477 -6.58 28.94 -10.71
N TRP A 478 -6.59 28.09 -11.75
CA TRP A 478 -6.82 28.55 -13.12
C TRP A 478 -8.09 29.39 -13.28
N PRO A 479 -9.21 29.21 -12.53
CA PRO A 479 -10.39 30.07 -12.68
C PRO A 479 -10.10 31.53 -12.30
N ALA A 480 -9.33 31.76 -11.23
CA ALA A 480 -8.96 33.11 -10.81
C ALA A 480 -7.95 33.75 -11.77
N MET A 481 -7.00 32.96 -12.29
CA MET A 481 -6.07 33.43 -13.34
C MET A 481 -6.80 33.75 -14.65
N LEU A 482 -7.79 32.92 -15.02
CA LEU A 482 -8.65 33.13 -16.18
C LEU A 482 -9.46 34.41 -16.02
N LYS A 483 -10.04 34.66 -14.83
CA LYS A 483 -10.74 35.91 -14.52
C LYS A 483 -9.88 37.13 -14.79
N LYS A 484 -8.64 37.15 -14.29
CA LYS A 484 -7.69 38.27 -14.50
C LYS A 484 -7.40 38.50 -15.99
N ARG A 485 -7.24 37.42 -16.76
CA ARG A 485 -6.99 37.46 -18.21
C ARG A 485 -8.19 37.98 -18.99
N LEU A 486 -9.38 37.43 -18.71
CA LEU A 486 -10.61 37.84 -19.37
C LEU A 486 -11.01 39.28 -19.01
N GLN A 487 -10.88 39.69 -17.75
CA GLN A 487 -11.10 41.09 -17.34
C GLN A 487 -10.22 42.01 -18.17
N LYS A 488 -8.89 41.78 -18.20
CA LYS A 488 -7.97 42.63 -18.96
C LYS A 488 -8.32 42.74 -20.46
N ARG A 489 -8.89 41.69 -21.04
CA ARG A 489 -9.20 41.63 -22.47
C ARG A 489 -10.55 42.26 -22.82
N TYR A 490 -11.58 41.98 -22.01
CA TYR A 490 -12.97 42.32 -22.30
C TYR A 490 -13.47 43.54 -21.52
N GLU A 491 -12.67 44.10 -20.61
CA GLU A 491 -12.97 45.34 -19.89
C GLU A 491 -13.33 46.52 -20.81
N PRO A 492 -12.67 46.75 -21.96
CA PRO A 492 -13.06 47.84 -22.86
C PRO A 492 -14.46 47.68 -23.48
N GLU A 493 -14.94 46.44 -23.61
CA GLU A 493 -16.18 46.11 -24.34
C GLU A 493 -17.37 45.93 -23.38
N PHE A 494 -17.16 45.22 -22.27
CA PHE A 494 -18.23 44.82 -21.34
C PHE A 494 -18.04 45.38 -19.92
N GLY A 495 -16.97 46.15 -19.66
CA GLY A 495 -16.69 46.70 -18.33
C GLY A 495 -16.29 45.62 -17.33
N ARG A 496 -17.07 45.45 -16.27
CA ARG A 496 -16.71 44.55 -15.16
C ARG A 496 -17.13 43.11 -15.44
N LEU A 497 -16.16 42.20 -15.43
CA LEU A 497 -16.35 40.75 -15.57
C LEU A 497 -16.28 40.08 -14.20
N GLY A 498 -17.34 39.34 -13.88
CA GLY A 498 -17.42 38.49 -12.71
C GLY A 498 -17.18 37.05 -13.12
N LEU A 499 -16.27 36.37 -12.42
CA LEU A 499 -16.07 34.94 -12.55
C LEU A 499 -16.10 34.31 -11.16
N ILE A 500 -16.99 33.33 -10.99
CA ILE A 500 -17.08 32.56 -9.75
C ILE A 500 -16.74 31.10 -10.01
N ASN A 501 -15.92 30.54 -9.13
CA ASN A 501 -15.60 29.12 -9.11
C ASN A 501 -16.57 28.41 -8.17
N VAL A 502 -17.40 27.53 -8.72
CA VAL A 502 -18.31 26.66 -7.96
C VAL A 502 -17.88 25.18 -8.07
N GLY A 503 -16.61 24.95 -8.40
CA GLY A 503 -15.96 23.65 -8.33
C GLY A 503 -15.97 23.06 -6.92
N MET A 504 -16.23 21.76 -6.81
CA MET A 504 -16.35 21.08 -5.52
C MET A 504 -15.71 19.69 -5.57
N PRO A 505 -14.74 19.39 -4.69
CA PRO A 505 -14.16 18.05 -4.58
C PRO A 505 -15.22 16.98 -4.32
N GLY A 506 -15.12 15.84 -5.01
CA GLY A 506 -16.04 14.71 -4.94
C GLY A 506 -17.36 14.91 -5.68
N SER A 507 -17.54 16.04 -6.38
CA SER A 507 -18.76 16.31 -7.16
C SER A 507 -18.68 15.63 -8.52
N ASN A 508 -19.38 14.52 -8.67
CA ASN A 508 -19.56 13.81 -9.95
C ASN A 508 -20.78 14.35 -10.73
N THR A 509 -21.07 13.81 -11.93
CA THR A 509 -22.17 14.28 -12.79
C THR A 509 -23.54 14.11 -12.11
N ALA A 510 -23.80 12.98 -11.45
CA ALA A 510 -25.06 12.76 -10.72
C ALA A 510 -25.28 13.77 -9.57
N LEU A 511 -24.21 14.13 -8.84
CA LEU A 511 -24.26 15.12 -7.78
C LEU A 511 -24.39 16.55 -8.32
N SER A 512 -23.79 16.84 -9.48
CA SER A 512 -23.87 18.15 -10.11
C SER A 512 -25.32 18.51 -10.49
N ILE A 513 -26.09 17.56 -11.01
CA ILE A 513 -27.51 17.71 -11.31
C ILE A 513 -28.29 18.15 -10.05
N ARG A 514 -27.99 17.55 -8.89
CA ARG A 514 -28.71 17.83 -7.63
C ARG A 514 -28.40 19.22 -7.06
N ARG A 515 -27.27 19.83 -7.39
CA ARG A 515 -26.86 21.16 -6.92
C ARG A 515 -26.99 22.26 -7.97
N PHE A 516 -27.36 21.91 -9.20
CA PHE A 516 -27.44 22.84 -10.32
C PHE A 516 -28.34 24.05 -10.05
N GLU A 517 -29.51 23.82 -9.42
CA GLU A 517 -30.47 24.88 -9.08
C GLU A 517 -29.97 25.86 -8.02
N ARG A 518 -28.99 25.46 -7.21
CA ARG A 518 -28.36 26.34 -6.21
C ARG A 518 -27.10 27.01 -6.76
N ASP A 519 -26.27 26.24 -7.45
CA ASP A 519 -24.89 26.62 -7.76
C ASP A 519 -24.70 27.25 -9.14
N VAL A 520 -25.70 27.14 -10.03
CA VAL A 520 -25.60 27.65 -11.41
C VAL A 520 -26.76 28.58 -11.75
N LEU A 521 -28.00 28.12 -11.60
CA LEU A 521 -29.18 28.87 -12.06
C LEU A 521 -29.31 30.29 -11.50
N PRO A 522 -29.09 30.55 -10.19
CA PRO A 522 -29.26 31.89 -9.63
C PRO A 522 -28.32 32.95 -10.21
N PHE A 523 -27.26 32.52 -10.89
CA PHE A 523 -26.21 33.38 -11.40
C PHE A 523 -26.38 33.78 -12.87
N GLU A 524 -27.34 33.18 -13.59
CA GLU A 524 -27.62 33.46 -14.99
C GLU A 524 -26.34 33.69 -15.83
N PRO A 525 -25.44 32.69 -15.90
CA PRO A 525 -24.13 32.89 -16.50
C PRO A 525 -24.23 33.12 -18.00
N HIS A 526 -23.35 33.98 -18.52
CA HIS A 526 -23.14 34.16 -19.96
C HIS A 526 -22.26 33.05 -20.53
N LEU A 527 -21.34 32.53 -19.71
CA LEU A 527 -20.51 31.37 -20.04
C LEU A 527 -20.42 30.43 -18.84
N LEU A 528 -20.77 29.17 -19.06
CA LEU A 528 -20.61 28.08 -18.11
C LEU A 528 -19.50 27.15 -18.60
N ILE A 529 -18.39 27.11 -17.87
CA ILE A 529 -17.27 26.18 -18.08
C ILE A 529 -17.46 25.00 -17.13
N PHE A 530 -17.48 23.76 -17.63
CA PHE A 530 -17.76 22.62 -16.76
C PHE A 530 -16.98 21.34 -17.06
N SER A 531 -16.76 20.54 -16.01
CA SER A 531 -16.24 19.16 -16.07
C SER A 531 -16.50 18.41 -14.77
N PHE A 532 -16.93 17.15 -14.89
CA PHE A 532 -17.05 16.18 -13.80
C PHE A 532 -16.30 14.88 -14.08
N ALA A 533 -15.56 14.84 -15.19
CA ALA A 533 -14.96 13.65 -15.72
C ALA A 533 -14.01 13.00 -14.71
N PHE A 534 -13.29 13.79 -13.92
CA PHE A 534 -12.35 13.25 -12.94
C PHE A 534 -13.14 12.49 -11.86
N SER A 535 -14.05 13.17 -11.16
CA SER A 535 -14.87 12.60 -10.07
C SER A 535 -15.74 11.41 -10.52
N ASP A 536 -16.25 11.40 -11.76
CA ASP A 536 -17.01 10.27 -12.32
C ASP A 536 -16.20 8.95 -12.39
N THR A 537 -14.87 9.06 -12.48
CA THR A 537 -13.94 7.92 -12.50
C THR A 537 -13.65 7.33 -11.12
N PHE A 538 -13.67 8.15 -10.06
CA PHE A 538 -13.17 7.76 -8.73
C PHE A 538 -14.22 7.05 -7.85
N MET A 539 -15.49 7.11 -8.21
CA MET A 539 -16.58 6.54 -7.41
C MET A 539 -16.87 5.06 -7.70
N LEU A 540 -16.12 4.41 -8.59
CA LEU A 540 -16.30 2.99 -8.92
C LEU A 540 -15.58 2.09 -7.90
N ASP A 541 -16.37 1.34 -7.12
CA ASP A 541 -15.87 0.25 -6.28
C ASP A 541 -15.18 -0.82 -7.16
N ARG A 542 -14.28 -1.63 -6.58
CA ARG A 542 -13.60 -2.72 -7.29
C ARG A 542 -14.57 -3.67 -8.01
N HIS A 543 -15.79 -3.81 -7.48
CA HIS A 543 -16.84 -4.64 -8.06
C HIS A 543 -17.48 -4.02 -9.32
N GLU A 544 -17.66 -2.70 -9.37
CA GLU A 544 -18.21 -1.99 -10.54
C GLU A 544 -17.18 -1.90 -11.68
N ARG A 545 -15.87 -1.97 -11.38
CA ARG A 545 -14.79 -2.02 -12.39
C ARG A 545 -14.84 -3.28 -13.25
N ALA A 546 -15.35 -4.40 -12.72
CA ALA A 546 -15.58 -5.62 -13.48
C ALA A 546 -16.75 -5.46 -14.50
N GLN A 547 -17.56 -4.42 -14.36
CA GLN A 547 -18.72 -4.07 -15.20
C GLN A 547 -18.56 -2.69 -15.83
N ALA A 548 -17.36 -2.36 -16.32
CA ALA A 548 -17.03 -1.07 -16.91
C ALA A 548 -18.03 -0.55 -17.96
N ALA A 549 -18.62 -1.44 -18.77
CA ALA A 549 -19.62 -1.06 -19.77
C ALA A 549 -20.92 -0.53 -19.15
N GLU A 550 -21.40 -1.13 -18.05
CA GLU A 550 -22.61 -0.70 -17.35
C GLU A 550 -22.38 0.63 -16.63
N ALA A 551 -21.21 0.81 -16.02
CA ALA A 551 -20.80 2.07 -15.44
C ALA A 551 -20.75 3.21 -16.48
N LEU A 552 -20.19 2.97 -17.67
CA LEU A 552 -20.18 3.96 -18.77
C LEU A 552 -21.60 4.25 -19.30
N ALA A 553 -22.49 3.27 -19.32
CA ALA A 553 -23.89 3.49 -19.72
C ALA A 553 -24.62 4.39 -18.71
N ARG A 554 -24.45 4.13 -17.41
CA ARG A 554 -25.01 4.97 -16.33
C ARG A 554 -24.48 6.40 -16.39
N LEU A 555 -23.17 6.57 -16.55
CA LEU A 555 -22.56 7.90 -16.68
C LEU A 555 -23.03 8.65 -17.94
N SER A 556 -23.26 7.92 -19.03
CA SER A 556 -23.87 8.50 -20.24
C SER A 556 -25.28 9.02 -19.96
N GLU A 557 -26.09 8.28 -19.20
CA GLU A 557 -27.44 8.71 -18.82
C GLU A 557 -27.40 9.92 -17.87
N ASP A 558 -26.51 9.89 -16.87
CA ASP A 558 -26.29 11.04 -15.98
C ASP A 558 -25.88 12.28 -16.79
N PHE A 559 -25.01 12.13 -17.79
CA PHE A 559 -24.60 13.25 -18.65
C PHE A 559 -25.77 13.80 -19.46
N GLU A 560 -26.64 12.94 -20.00
CA GLU A 560 -27.87 13.38 -20.69
C GLU A 560 -28.82 14.13 -19.73
N GLN A 561 -28.95 13.67 -18.49
CA GLN A 561 -29.73 14.39 -17.49
C GLN A 561 -29.13 15.75 -17.13
N LEU A 562 -27.80 15.87 -17.12
CA LEU A 562 -27.11 17.14 -16.96
C LEU A 562 -27.37 18.08 -18.14
N LEU A 563 -27.35 17.59 -19.38
CA LEU A 563 -27.71 18.39 -20.56
C LEU A 563 -29.14 18.96 -20.44
N ARG A 564 -30.10 18.18 -19.93
CA ARG A 564 -31.46 18.68 -19.64
C ARG A 564 -31.48 19.77 -18.57
N GLN A 565 -30.55 19.77 -17.62
CA GLN A 565 -30.43 20.90 -16.68
C GLN A 565 -29.96 22.17 -17.39
N PHE A 566 -29.08 22.05 -18.39
CA PHE A 566 -28.59 23.19 -19.14
C PHE A 566 -29.68 23.88 -19.98
N GLU A 567 -30.75 23.18 -20.35
CA GLU A 567 -31.93 23.78 -21.00
C GLU A 567 -32.63 24.83 -20.12
N LYS A 568 -32.42 24.78 -18.79
CA LYS A 568 -32.94 25.79 -17.85
C LYS A 568 -32.10 27.08 -17.82
N LEU A 569 -30.94 27.11 -18.48
CA LEU A 569 -30.08 28.28 -18.52
C LEU A 569 -30.65 29.36 -19.46
N PRO A 570 -30.27 30.63 -19.28
CA PRO A 570 -30.64 31.68 -20.21
C PRO A 570 -30.21 31.33 -21.65
N PRO A 571 -31.00 31.69 -22.69
CA PRO A 571 -30.68 31.39 -24.10
C PRO A 571 -29.33 31.94 -24.59
N LEU A 572 -28.86 33.01 -23.93
CA LEU A 572 -27.57 33.65 -24.21
C LEU A 572 -26.39 32.92 -23.57
N CYS A 573 -26.63 31.97 -22.65
CA CYS A 573 -25.57 31.21 -22.01
C CYS A 573 -24.85 30.31 -23.03
N ARG A 574 -23.53 30.41 -23.05
CA ARG A 574 -22.65 29.51 -23.80
C ARG A 574 -22.06 28.46 -22.86
N LEU A 575 -21.84 27.27 -23.40
CA LEU A 575 -21.35 26.12 -22.67
C LEU A 575 -19.99 25.71 -23.22
N LEU A 576 -19.03 25.53 -22.30
CA LEU A 576 -17.70 25.00 -22.60
C LEU A 576 -17.44 23.79 -21.71
N CYS A 577 -17.51 22.60 -22.30
CA CYS A 577 -17.05 21.40 -21.63
C CYS A 577 -15.52 21.34 -21.71
N TRP A 578 -14.84 21.03 -20.62
CA TRP A 578 -13.40 20.77 -20.67
C TRP A 578 -13.11 19.33 -20.26
N LEU A 579 -12.24 18.65 -21.00
CA LEU A 579 -11.90 17.25 -20.83
C LEU A 579 -10.48 17.14 -20.27
N PRO A 580 -10.30 16.94 -18.95
CA PRO A 580 -8.99 16.92 -18.33
C PRO A 580 -8.14 15.72 -18.78
N ASN A 581 -6.99 15.94 -19.40
CA ASN A 581 -6.05 14.87 -19.78
C ASN A 581 -4.63 15.46 -19.99
N PRO A 582 -3.49 14.83 -19.60
CA PRO A 582 -3.36 13.60 -18.83
C PRO A 582 -3.16 13.80 -17.33
N ILE A 583 -3.79 12.85 -16.66
CA ILE A 583 -3.40 12.32 -15.37
C ILE A 583 -2.15 11.45 -15.60
N PHE A 584 -1.03 11.73 -14.92
CA PHE A 584 0.24 11.02 -15.15
C PHE A 584 0.41 9.81 -14.22
N PRO A 585 0.56 8.57 -14.73
CA PRO A 585 0.96 7.45 -13.90
C PRO A 585 2.39 7.68 -13.36
N GLN A 586 2.57 7.55 -12.04
CA GLN A 586 3.87 7.66 -11.40
C GLN A 586 4.77 6.51 -11.86
N LYS A 587 5.83 6.82 -12.62
CA LYS A 587 7.01 5.96 -12.70
C LYS A 587 8.10 6.64 -11.90
N GLU A 588 8.51 5.94 -10.84
CA GLU A 588 9.79 6.01 -10.14
C GLU A 588 10.25 7.42 -9.70
N GLN A 589 10.26 7.66 -8.37
CA GLN A 589 11.04 8.70 -7.65
C GLN A 589 10.37 10.03 -7.23
N ILE A 590 9.07 10.08 -6.92
CA ILE A 590 8.52 11.18 -6.10
C ILE A 590 7.95 10.61 -4.80
N ILE A 591 8.64 10.90 -3.70
CA ILE A 591 8.38 10.41 -2.34
C ILE A 591 7.63 11.49 -1.54
N ASP A 592 6.64 11.05 -0.76
CA ASP A 592 5.83 11.73 0.29
C ASP A 592 4.57 12.54 -0.14
N ALA A 593 3.46 12.60 0.63
CA ALA A 593 3.04 11.93 1.88
C ALA A 593 1.50 11.89 2.02
N ASP A 594 0.72 11.43 1.02
CA ASP A 594 -0.67 11.00 1.25
C ASP A 594 -1.17 10.19 0.05
N TRP A 595 -1.29 8.87 0.21
CA TRP A 595 -1.58 7.92 -0.88
C TRP A 595 -3.02 7.41 -0.87
N ARG A 596 -3.82 7.78 0.14
CA ARG A 596 -4.83 6.92 0.78
C ARG A 596 -5.30 5.72 -0.05
N GLU A 597 -4.60 4.61 0.12
CA GLU A 597 -5.28 3.34 0.34
C GLU A 597 -4.88 2.15 -0.56
N ARG A 598 -4.40 2.38 -1.80
CA ARG A 598 -3.78 1.41 -2.74
C ARG A 598 -3.92 1.94 -4.17
N GLY A 599 -2.82 2.04 -4.91
CA GLY A 599 -2.90 2.03 -6.37
C GLY A 599 -1.96 3.01 -7.05
N ASN A 600 -0.99 2.46 -7.77
CA ASN A 600 -0.77 2.97 -9.12
C ASN A 600 -2.14 3.12 -9.79
N LEU A 601 -2.35 4.14 -10.64
CA LEU A 601 -3.38 4.01 -11.68
C LEU A 601 -3.11 2.70 -12.38
N ASP A 602 -3.93 1.70 -12.11
CA ASP A 602 -3.88 0.44 -12.81
C ASP A 602 -4.31 0.74 -14.25
N LEU A 603 -3.66 0.10 -15.21
CA LEU A 603 -3.96 0.27 -16.64
C LEU A 603 -5.48 0.25 -16.92
N PRO A 604 -6.30 -0.61 -16.28
CA PRO A 604 -7.75 -0.59 -16.46
C PRO A 604 -8.46 0.71 -16.04
N LEU A 605 -8.03 1.37 -14.96
CA LEU A 605 -8.64 2.64 -14.54
C LEU A 605 -8.27 3.78 -15.49
N LEU A 606 -7.04 3.76 -16.02
CA LEU A 606 -6.63 4.70 -17.06
C LEU A 606 -7.42 4.49 -18.35
N GLU A 607 -7.58 3.24 -18.80
CA GLU A 607 -8.39 2.89 -19.97
C GLU A 607 -9.87 3.26 -19.79
N PHE A 608 -10.40 3.07 -18.58
CA PHE A 608 -11.76 3.50 -18.23
C PHE A 608 -11.90 5.02 -18.32
N TYR A 609 -10.96 5.78 -17.73
CA TYR A 609 -10.95 7.24 -17.79
C TYR A 609 -10.89 7.75 -19.24
N GLU A 610 -10.01 7.18 -20.06
CA GLU A 610 -9.93 7.53 -21.48
C GLU A 610 -11.23 7.20 -22.24
N SER A 611 -11.91 6.11 -21.86
CA SER A 611 -13.20 5.74 -22.45
C SER A 611 -14.31 6.70 -22.05
N LEU A 612 -14.34 7.14 -20.79
CA LEU A 612 -15.26 8.17 -20.30
C LEU A 612 -15.05 9.49 -21.05
N LEU A 613 -13.81 9.97 -21.16
CA LEU A 613 -13.49 11.21 -21.88
C LEU A 613 -13.93 11.14 -23.36
N ARG A 614 -13.69 10.00 -24.03
CA ARG A 614 -14.14 9.78 -25.41
C ARG A 614 -15.66 9.84 -25.52
N GLN A 615 -16.39 9.22 -24.59
CA GLN A 615 -17.85 9.24 -24.56
C GLN A 615 -18.39 10.66 -24.31
N MET A 616 -17.84 11.37 -23.33
CA MET A 616 -18.21 12.78 -23.06
C MET A 616 -17.95 13.68 -24.26
N ARG A 617 -16.81 13.51 -24.95
CA ARG A 617 -16.50 14.23 -26.19
C ARG A 617 -17.57 13.98 -27.26
N GLN A 618 -17.92 12.73 -27.50
CA GLN A 618 -18.94 12.36 -28.48
C GLN A 618 -20.30 12.98 -28.13
N LYS A 619 -20.69 12.95 -26.84
CA LYS A 619 -21.93 13.56 -26.37
C LYS A 619 -21.92 15.08 -26.55
N CYS A 620 -20.83 15.75 -26.18
CA CYS A 620 -20.67 17.18 -26.40
C CYS A 620 -20.79 17.54 -27.89
N GLN A 621 -20.13 16.78 -28.77
CA GLN A 621 -20.22 16.97 -30.22
C GLN A 621 -21.66 16.78 -30.73
N SER A 622 -22.36 15.72 -30.29
CA SER A 622 -23.75 15.47 -30.68
C SER A 622 -24.73 16.54 -30.19
N ALA A 623 -24.43 17.17 -29.05
CA ALA A 623 -25.21 18.26 -28.47
C ALA A 623 -24.76 19.66 -28.97
N GLY A 624 -23.78 19.74 -29.87
CA GLY A 624 -23.26 21.01 -30.39
C GLY A 624 -22.52 21.86 -29.35
N LEU A 625 -21.97 21.25 -28.30
CA LEU A 625 -21.24 21.93 -27.24
C LEU A 625 -19.77 22.12 -27.60
N ASN A 626 -19.22 23.29 -27.24
CA ASN A 626 -17.79 23.53 -27.36
C ASN A 626 -17.03 22.67 -26.35
N CYS A 627 -15.93 22.08 -26.81
CA CYS A 627 -15.14 21.15 -26.01
C CYS A 627 -13.65 21.51 -26.06
N LEU A 628 -13.04 21.71 -24.90
CA LEU A 628 -11.60 21.88 -24.73
C LEU A 628 -10.97 20.57 -24.28
N GLU A 629 -10.07 20.01 -25.08
CA GLU A 629 -9.33 18.80 -24.71
C GLU A 629 -8.00 19.13 -24.05
N GLY A 630 -7.83 18.69 -22.81
CA GLY A 630 -6.57 18.79 -22.08
C GLY A 630 -5.42 18.08 -22.80
N ARG A 631 -5.69 16.93 -23.41
CA ARG A 631 -4.65 16.04 -23.98
C ARG A 631 -3.76 16.76 -24.99
N THR A 632 -4.39 17.50 -25.90
CA THR A 632 -3.73 18.28 -26.95
C THR A 632 -2.72 19.27 -26.36
N LEU A 633 -3.00 19.80 -25.17
CA LEU A 633 -2.17 20.80 -24.49
C LEU A 633 -0.82 20.21 -24.05
N PHE A 634 -0.84 18.94 -23.62
CA PHE A 634 0.36 18.24 -23.18
C PHE A 634 1.11 17.54 -24.32
N GLU A 635 0.41 17.16 -25.40
CA GLU A 635 1.04 16.67 -26.62
C GLU A 635 1.86 17.78 -27.31
N ILE A 636 1.36 19.02 -27.35
CA ILE A 636 2.08 20.18 -27.90
C ILE A 636 3.30 20.54 -27.05
N GLY A 637 3.18 20.54 -25.72
CA GLY A 637 4.26 20.89 -24.81
C GLY A 637 5.33 19.81 -24.63
N GLY A 638 5.01 18.55 -24.96
CA GLY A 638 5.85 17.38 -24.71
C GLY A 638 5.81 16.92 -23.24
N ARG A 639 6.01 15.60 -23.03
CA ARG A 639 5.86 14.93 -21.72
C ARG A 639 6.73 15.51 -20.60
N GLN A 640 7.92 16.03 -20.91
CA GLN A 640 8.79 16.61 -19.88
C GLN A 640 8.31 17.99 -19.40
N THR A 641 7.80 18.82 -20.31
CA THR A 641 7.19 20.13 -19.97
C THR A 641 5.91 19.92 -19.19
N ALA A 642 5.11 18.93 -19.62
CA ALA A 642 3.91 18.52 -18.93
C ALA A 642 4.15 18.19 -17.45
N LEU A 643 5.16 17.37 -17.14
CA LEU A 643 5.51 17.01 -15.76
C LEU A 643 5.92 18.22 -14.91
N LYS A 644 6.55 19.24 -15.51
CA LYS A 644 6.93 20.48 -14.81
C LYS A 644 5.75 21.36 -14.44
N TRP A 645 4.60 21.21 -15.11
CA TRP A 645 3.37 21.96 -14.83
C TRP A 645 2.50 21.32 -13.77
N MET A 646 2.86 20.13 -13.32
CA MET A 646 2.07 19.33 -12.41
C MET A 646 2.64 19.43 -10.99
N GLN A 647 1.78 19.69 -10.01
CA GLN A 647 2.13 19.61 -8.59
C GLN A 647 2.15 18.16 -8.13
N ASN A 648 1.21 17.37 -8.64
CA ASN A 648 1.11 15.94 -8.42
C ASN A 648 0.58 15.28 -9.70
N TRP A 649 0.19 14.01 -9.64
CA TRP A 649 -0.22 13.25 -10.82
C TRP A 649 -1.48 13.76 -11.55
N TYR A 650 -2.30 14.64 -10.94
CA TYR A 650 -3.54 15.17 -11.55
C TYR A 650 -3.76 16.68 -11.37
N LEU A 651 -3.20 17.31 -10.34
CA LEU A 651 -3.31 18.75 -10.12
C LEU A 651 -2.13 19.52 -10.72
N PRO A 652 -2.42 20.61 -11.47
CA PRO A 652 -1.39 21.54 -11.93
C PRO A 652 -0.83 22.36 -10.76
N ASN A 653 0.48 22.63 -10.79
CA ASN A 653 1.11 23.68 -9.97
C ASN A 653 0.82 25.07 -10.55
N GLU A 654 1.30 26.14 -9.91
CA GLU A 654 1.02 27.53 -10.33
C GLU A 654 1.34 27.83 -11.80
N ILE A 655 2.45 27.28 -12.33
CA ILE A 655 2.84 27.43 -13.74
C ILE A 655 1.82 26.72 -14.65
N GLY A 656 1.41 25.51 -14.27
CA GLY A 656 0.37 24.76 -14.95
C GLY A 656 -0.98 25.47 -14.93
N GLN A 657 -1.39 26.00 -13.77
CA GLN A 657 -2.65 26.75 -13.61
C GLN A 657 -2.70 27.97 -14.55
N ASN A 658 -1.58 28.70 -14.66
CA ASN A 658 -1.50 29.85 -15.57
C ASN A 658 -1.54 29.44 -17.05
N SER A 659 -0.93 28.30 -17.38
CA SER A 659 -0.98 27.72 -18.74
C SER A 659 -2.41 27.31 -19.09
N PHE A 660 -3.11 26.66 -18.17
CA PHE A 660 -4.52 26.27 -18.31
C PHE A 660 -5.39 27.49 -18.56
N ALA A 661 -5.26 28.53 -17.73
CA ALA A 661 -5.99 29.77 -17.89
C ALA A 661 -5.76 30.43 -19.27
N GLY A 662 -4.53 30.42 -19.79
CA GLY A 662 -4.23 30.92 -21.13
C GLY A 662 -4.89 30.13 -22.26
N TRP A 663 -5.08 28.82 -22.07
CA TRP A 663 -5.76 27.97 -23.06
C TRP A 663 -7.27 28.14 -23.04
N PHE A 664 -7.87 28.24 -21.85
CA PHE A 664 -9.28 28.61 -21.72
C PHE A 664 -9.53 29.96 -22.40
N GLU A 665 -8.69 30.97 -22.14
CA GLU A 665 -8.77 32.27 -22.81
C GLU A 665 -8.72 32.15 -24.35
N ASN A 666 -7.80 31.34 -24.88
CA ASN A 666 -7.66 31.13 -26.31
C ASN A 666 -8.90 30.48 -26.94
N ILE A 667 -9.43 29.41 -26.35
CA ILE A 667 -10.65 28.75 -26.85
C ILE A 667 -11.86 29.66 -26.76
N ILE A 668 -12.02 30.37 -25.64
CA ILE A 668 -13.11 31.33 -25.46
C ILE A 668 -13.08 32.40 -26.55
N GLN A 669 -11.89 32.87 -26.92
CA GLN A 669 -11.71 33.80 -28.03
C GLN A 669 -11.99 33.13 -29.38
N ARG A 670 -11.37 31.98 -29.66
CA ARG A 670 -11.44 31.32 -30.96
C ARG A 670 -12.87 30.93 -31.33
N GLU A 671 -13.64 30.47 -30.35
CA GLU A 671 -15.03 30.06 -30.52
C GLU A 671 -16.02 31.22 -30.23
N ASN A 672 -15.53 32.45 -30.02
CA ASN A 672 -16.33 33.65 -29.73
C ASN A 672 -17.40 33.46 -28.63
N LEU A 673 -17.04 32.79 -27.53
CA LEU A 673 -18.01 32.37 -26.50
C LEU A 673 -18.56 33.50 -25.62
N LEU A 674 -17.97 34.69 -25.69
CA LEU A 674 -18.37 35.86 -24.91
C LEU A 674 -18.92 37.01 -25.78
N GLN A 675 -18.97 36.84 -27.10
CA GLN A 675 -19.55 37.83 -28.00
C GLN A 675 -21.07 37.56 -28.18
N PRO A 676 -21.91 38.61 -28.25
CA PRO A 676 -23.31 38.46 -28.64
C PRO A 676 -23.40 37.89 -30.06
N ARG A 677 -24.32 36.95 -30.30
CA ARG A 677 -24.60 36.50 -31.68
C ARG A 677 -25.17 37.70 -32.44
N GLU A 678 -24.57 38.05 -33.57
CA GLU A 678 -25.29 38.83 -34.58
C GLU A 678 -26.53 38.00 -34.98
N GLU A 679 -27.71 38.54 -34.69
CA GLU A 679 -28.97 37.96 -35.12
C GLU A 679 -29.01 37.99 -36.66
N ASN A 680 -28.97 36.81 -37.28
CA ASN A 680 -29.39 36.60 -38.67
C ASN A 680 -30.77 35.96 -38.67
#